data_AF-A0A940A1J4-F1
#
_entry.id   AF-A0A940A1J4-F1
#
_cell.length_a   1.000
_cell.length_b   1.000
_cell.length_c   1.000
_cell.angle_alpha   90.00
_cell.angle_beta   90.00
_cell.angle_gamma   90.00
#
_symmetry.space_group_name_H-M   'P 1'
#
loop_
_entity.id
_entity.type
_entity.pdbx_description
1 polymer ?
#
loop_
_entity_poly.entity_id
_entity_poly.type
_entity_poly.pdbx_seq_one_letter_code
_entity_poly.pdbx_strand_id
1 'polypeptide(L)'
;MQDKFLSETGNEYKLIWSDEFDGLGINPLSWKVETHPAGWMEGDKQEFSDTPYHVYVENSMLIIKPSKVISSDGSISYTSGRITTFGLHEFKYGKFEASIKMPAGKGLLPVFELIPSEDYSIEEGSCDFPASGRITCATVFNSDLEHCYSGIGFGNPLMTDINKVKSVKGNLSDEFHTYTCEWEPGLIRFLLDGEEYHRVSYWYSAGEDGEIKPYPAPFNKEFFICIYLSIGTLASGIPDNKEVFDMHNAMCIDYIKVWQRDEYDENVTCPKKKYDMRQADPTGNYISDKKEDWSFHSAQGGEGRVDFDYDRIVINSTNYGDVDYAVQFYQSKVPIEPHTRYMLSFEAKADEDREISVAVTAPDMNWKRIMQDRKMNIERKWQKHVVCFESDEDCYDNARLEFNIGNMGSVATLFLRNIRIEKKPLPDSYAKPVAICGAWDDSDNYNMFVEAVANSKYKDRFFPVNFTFGVSSSELVYEKTELEFAGLIRRVRPVALIIFAEIIKNEEVIEQLIKMGKEENIPVFTVQKHFDGCINLDFNYASGFEKMVRHVIEDHKVSDVMMFAGFRDNRFSEERIEVYRKVLSENGIAFKDDMLYYGDFRGYTVSERMEEMISQGKQLPKAIICANDSMAIGVCTALRKNGYRVPEDVLVTGFDGIVRGRYNIPVLSTCSIDYADCVDTIYKILEDHEAGKGDYPGTVMKEYSLLPRCSCGCQSKDSYDSNEVIDALSRDIADSTRHMLELGRLTSKIINKDDVDVAGSVTEQLMQIWNDEYSFVGVTEKNSCIHAVYAGTAESCQVGCKYYGSKSLIPDMEFLTDSKGPYKILLCKQISTAEGSAGLIFSAYKDIDLRAQQRFEELSLFMSSMIDLLINNRALVQANSVINDISRKDYLTGLYNRRGFTDALKKMIGNNENSARILSLISVDLDNLKIINDNYGHDAGDFAIRGIARAITAIVGKTGICARFGGDEFVCAITGNRWLAPERDNIRSRIHDHLENDTECQSLPFKVVSSIGISEHIIDDTLNINLLMREADTQMYADKQSHKTKSIFDL
;
A
#
# COMPACT_ATOMS: atom_id res chain seq x y z
N MET A 1 12.61 -38.24 36.89
CA MET A 1 13.15 -39.46 36.25
C MET A 1 13.83 -38.98 34.98
N GLN A 2 15.15 -39.01 34.79
CA GLN A 2 16.22 -39.80 35.39
C GLN A 2 17.43 -38.89 35.69
N ASP A 3 17.71 -38.65 36.97
CA ASP A 3 19.09 -38.44 37.44
C ASP A 3 19.69 -39.82 37.62
N LYS A 4 20.50 -40.28 36.66
CA LYS A 4 21.47 -41.39 36.77
C LYS A 4 21.97 -41.75 35.37
N PHE A 5 23.00 -41.06 34.90
CA PHE A 5 24.02 -41.58 33.99
C PHE A 5 25.10 -40.51 33.90
N LEU A 6 26.06 -40.53 34.82
CA LEU A 6 27.39 -39.91 34.70
C LEU A 6 28.17 -40.23 35.99
N SER A 7 28.50 -41.50 36.16
CA SER A 7 29.60 -41.90 37.03
C SER A 7 30.10 -43.25 36.52
N GLU A 8 31.19 -43.21 35.75
CA GLU A 8 32.19 -44.28 35.53
C GLU A 8 32.85 -44.14 34.14
N THR A 9 33.66 -43.09 33.98
CA THR A 9 34.95 -43.11 33.28
C THR A 9 35.74 -41.87 33.73
N GLY A 10 36.99 -42.07 34.16
CA GLY A 10 37.82 -41.03 34.78
C GLY A 10 38.16 -39.91 33.81
N ASN A 11 37.50 -38.78 33.94
CA ASN A 11 37.68 -37.64 33.05
C ASN A 11 37.69 -36.33 33.88
N GLU A 12 38.56 -36.31 34.90
CA GLU A 12 38.87 -35.14 35.73
C GLU A 12 39.76 -34.15 34.95
N TYR A 13 39.58 -32.85 35.21
CA TYR A 13 40.42 -31.80 34.65
C TYR A 13 41.86 -31.92 35.16
N LYS A 14 42.83 -32.04 34.25
CA LYS A 14 44.27 -32.04 34.54
C LYS A 14 44.87 -30.68 34.21
N LEU A 15 45.69 -30.14 35.11
CA LEU A 15 46.40 -28.89 34.88
C LEU A 15 47.43 -29.11 33.77
N ILE A 16 47.29 -28.39 32.65
CA ILE A 16 48.18 -28.51 31.49
C ILE A 16 49.12 -27.32 31.34
N TRP A 17 48.74 -26.17 31.88
CA TRP A 17 49.54 -24.95 31.84
C TRP A 17 49.13 -24.01 32.97
N SER A 18 50.12 -23.35 33.57
CA SER A 18 49.90 -22.27 34.54
C SER A 18 51.04 -21.27 34.51
N ASP A 19 50.75 -20.05 34.94
CA ASP A 19 51.74 -19.04 35.26
C ASP A 19 51.30 -18.31 36.53
N GLU A 20 52.09 -18.45 37.59
CA GLU A 20 51.97 -17.78 38.88
C GLU A 20 52.83 -16.50 38.97
N PHE A 21 53.51 -16.12 37.88
CA PHE A 21 54.32 -14.90 37.78
C PHE A 21 55.42 -14.76 38.86
N ASP A 22 55.95 -15.87 39.38
CA ASP A 22 57.00 -15.89 40.42
C ASP A 22 58.42 -15.46 39.94
N GLY A 23 58.56 -15.11 38.65
CA GLY A 23 59.82 -14.69 38.04
C GLY A 23 60.18 -13.22 38.27
N LEU A 24 61.40 -12.84 37.88
CA LEU A 24 61.86 -11.43 37.90
C LEU A 24 61.27 -10.56 36.76
N GLY A 25 60.38 -11.12 35.94
CA GLY A 25 59.81 -10.49 34.76
C GLY A 25 58.92 -11.48 34.00
N ILE A 26 58.28 -10.99 32.93
CA ILE A 26 57.40 -11.81 32.07
C ILE A 26 58.21 -12.95 31.44
N ASN A 27 57.69 -14.18 31.53
CA ASN A 27 58.32 -15.35 30.92
C ASN A 27 58.14 -15.32 29.38
N PRO A 28 59.20 -15.12 28.58
CA PRO A 28 59.08 -15.03 27.12
C PRO A 28 58.75 -16.37 26.45
N LEU A 29 58.84 -17.50 27.18
CA LEU A 29 58.38 -18.79 26.71
C LEU A 29 56.86 -18.97 26.85
N SER A 30 56.21 -18.11 27.64
CA SER A 30 54.77 -18.18 27.91
C SER A 30 54.00 -16.99 27.36
N TRP A 31 54.64 -15.82 27.24
CA TRP A 31 53.98 -14.58 26.85
C TRP A 31 54.77 -13.78 25.81
N LYS A 32 54.01 -13.13 24.92
CA LYS A 32 54.49 -12.04 24.06
C LYS A 32 53.76 -10.76 24.46
N VAL A 33 54.48 -9.65 24.52
CA VAL A 33 53.89 -8.30 24.62
C VAL A 33 53.62 -7.80 23.21
N GLU A 34 52.38 -7.39 22.93
CA GLU A 34 52.00 -6.85 21.63
C GLU A 34 52.03 -5.33 21.63
N THR A 35 52.47 -4.75 20.51
CA THR A 35 52.51 -3.30 20.29
C THR A 35 51.59 -2.90 19.16
N HIS A 36 50.76 -1.88 19.36
CA HIS A 36 49.81 -1.39 18.37
C HIS A 36 49.62 0.12 18.49
N PRO A 37 49.43 0.83 17.37
CA PRO A 37 49.19 2.28 17.39
C PRO A 37 47.83 2.62 18.04
N ALA A 38 47.69 3.86 18.50
CA ALA A 38 46.40 4.37 18.97
C ALA A 38 45.36 4.39 17.83
N GLY A 39 44.14 3.95 18.12
CA GLY A 39 43.06 3.82 17.15
C GLY A 39 43.05 2.49 16.39
N TRP A 40 43.87 1.50 16.79
CA TRP A 40 43.92 0.18 16.15
C TRP A 40 42.62 -0.60 16.36
N MET A 41 42.02 -0.52 17.56
CA MET A 41 40.65 -1.00 17.76
C MET A 41 39.66 0.17 17.64
N GLU A 42 38.48 -0.10 17.08
CA GLU A 42 37.48 0.93 16.82
C GLU A 42 37.14 1.74 18.09
N GLY A 43 37.49 3.03 18.06
CA GLY A 43 37.22 3.98 19.13
C GLY A 43 38.23 3.99 20.29
N ASP A 44 39.27 3.14 20.28
CA ASP A 44 40.30 3.18 21.33
C ASP A 44 41.24 4.40 21.21
N LYS A 45 41.87 4.79 22.32
CA LYS A 45 42.68 6.04 22.42
C LYS A 45 44.14 5.79 22.81
N GLN A 46 44.49 4.56 23.19
CA GLN A 46 45.81 4.18 23.67
C GLN A 46 46.67 3.54 22.59
N GLU A 47 47.96 3.83 22.62
CA GLU A 47 48.98 2.98 22.01
C GLU A 47 49.29 1.81 22.96
N PHE A 48 49.31 0.58 22.45
CA PHE A 48 49.86 -0.56 23.18
C PHE A 48 51.38 -0.58 23.01
N SER A 49 52.11 -0.56 24.13
CA SER A 49 53.58 -0.41 24.14
C SER A 49 54.25 -1.56 24.89
N ASP A 50 55.43 -1.97 24.41
CA ASP A 50 56.31 -2.95 25.03
C ASP A 50 57.23 -2.36 26.10
N THR A 51 57.06 -1.08 26.43
CA THR A 51 57.82 -0.43 27.50
C THR A 51 57.60 -1.17 28.82
N PRO A 52 58.65 -1.51 29.60
CA PRO A 52 58.56 -2.25 30.86
C PRO A 52 57.82 -1.51 31.99
N TYR A 53 57.22 -0.35 31.69
CA TYR A 53 56.31 0.38 32.55
C TYR A 53 54.86 -0.11 32.45
N HIS A 54 54.46 -0.65 31.30
CA HIS A 54 53.07 -1.00 31.02
C HIS A 54 52.73 -2.43 31.35
N VAL A 55 53.66 -3.35 31.11
CA VAL A 55 53.50 -4.77 31.44
C VAL A 55 54.76 -5.22 32.15
N TYR A 56 54.62 -5.60 33.42
CA TYR A 56 55.74 -6.06 34.25
C TYR A 56 55.25 -6.98 35.36
N VAL A 57 56.19 -7.68 35.99
CA VAL A 57 55.94 -8.53 37.15
C VAL A 57 56.49 -7.83 38.39
N GLU A 58 55.65 -7.67 39.41
CA GLU A 58 56.05 -7.14 40.72
C GLU A 58 55.32 -7.91 41.82
N ASN A 59 56.04 -8.30 42.87
CA ASN A 59 55.49 -9.05 44.01
C ASN A 59 54.74 -10.35 43.60
N SER A 60 55.30 -11.13 42.68
CA SER A 60 54.68 -12.34 42.09
C SER A 60 53.31 -12.09 41.43
N MET A 61 53.09 -10.90 40.88
CA MET A 61 51.88 -10.58 40.12
C MET A 61 52.25 -9.93 38.80
N LEU A 62 51.51 -10.28 37.75
CA LEU A 62 51.53 -9.54 36.50
C LEU A 62 50.71 -8.25 36.66
N ILE A 63 51.31 -7.12 36.27
CA ILE A 63 50.68 -5.80 36.34
C ILE A 63 50.59 -5.24 34.92
N ILE A 64 49.37 -4.89 34.50
CA ILE A 64 49.11 -4.11 33.29
C ILE A 64 48.66 -2.71 33.71
N LYS A 65 49.54 -1.73 33.52
CA LYS A 65 49.36 -0.35 34.01
C LYS A 65 49.13 0.65 32.87
N PRO A 66 48.02 1.41 32.91
CA PRO A 66 47.80 2.47 31.93
C PRO A 66 48.65 3.70 32.26
N SER A 67 48.97 4.49 31.24
CA SER A 67 49.60 5.80 31.42
C SER A 67 48.98 6.86 30.52
N LYS A 68 49.17 8.11 30.95
CA LYS A 68 48.71 9.31 30.29
C LYS A 68 49.87 10.29 30.24
N VAL A 69 50.24 10.69 29.04
CA VAL A 69 51.30 11.68 28.81
C VAL A 69 50.64 12.94 28.28
N ILE A 70 50.99 14.08 28.89
CA ILE A 70 50.60 15.40 28.40
C ILE A 70 51.85 16.00 27.76
N SER A 71 51.82 16.15 26.44
CA SER A 71 52.90 16.77 25.67
C SER A 71 53.02 18.26 26.02
N SER A 72 54.17 18.86 25.69
CA SER A 72 54.43 20.29 25.96
C SER A 72 53.45 21.25 25.25
N ASP A 73 52.76 20.79 24.20
CA ASP A 73 51.73 21.53 23.47
C ASP A 73 50.31 21.35 24.05
N GLY A 74 50.17 20.59 25.14
CA GLY A 74 48.90 20.30 25.80
C GLY A 74 48.12 19.12 25.20
N SER A 75 48.65 18.43 24.18
CA SER A 75 48.04 17.20 23.65
C SER A 75 48.17 16.05 24.66
N ILE A 76 47.12 15.24 24.75
CA ILE A 76 47.05 14.07 25.65
C ILE A 76 47.22 12.82 24.79
N SER A 77 48.21 11.99 25.12
CA SER A 77 48.35 10.63 24.61
C SER A 77 48.20 9.61 25.73
N TYR A 78 47.63 8.46 25.39
CA TYR A 78 47.43 7.34 26.29
C TYR A 78 48.29 6.17 25.84
N THR A 79 48.86 5.44 26.80
CA THR A 79 49.61 4.21 26.52
C THR A 79 49.22 3.12 27.51
N SER A 80 49.19 1.87 27.07
CA SER A 80 48.79 0.72 27.90
C SER A 80 49.49 -0.57 27.44
N GLY A 81 49.13 -1.70 28.05
CA GLY A 81 49.72 -3.01 27.78
C GLY A 81 48.72 -4.04 27.22
N ARG A 82 49.21 -4.90 26.33
CA ARG A 82 48.53 -6.07 25.78
C ARG A 82 49.52 -7.23 25.72
N ILE A 83 49.12 -8.40 26.22
CA ILE A 83 49.92 -9.61 26.16
C ILE A 83 49.12 -10.80 25.65
N THR A 84 49.83 -11.75 25.04
CA THR A 84 49.23 -12.92 24.40
C THR A 84 50.08 -14.17 24.58
N THR A 85 49.44 -15.34 24.53
CA THR A 85 50.10 -16.64 24.38
C THR A 85 50.18 -17.11 22.92
N PHE A 86 49.78 -16.29 21.94
CA PHE A 86 49.73 -16.63 20.52
C PHE A 86 51.05 -17.21 19.98
N GLY A 87 50.98 -18.39 19.36
CA GLY A 87 52.14 -19.16 18.88
C GLY A 87 53.10 -19.66 19.97
N LEU A 88 52.71 -19.61 21.25
CA LEU A 88 53.42 -20.20 22.39
C LEU A 88 52.57 -21.28 23.07
N HIS A 89 51.34 -20.92 23.45
CA HIS A 89 50.35 -21.82 24.04
C HIS A 89 48.98 -21.56 23.43
N GLU A 90 48.42 -22.60 22.81
CA GLU A 90 47.13 -22.59 22.13
C GLU A 90 46.34 -23.80 22.57
N PHE A 91 45.04 -23.61 22.78
CA PHE A 91 44.18 -24.56 23.46
C PHE A 91 42.88 -24.73 22.69
N LYS A 92 42.47 -25.98 22.49
CA LYS A 92 41.11 -26.33 22.07
C LYS A 92 40.40 -26.98 23.26
N TYR A 93 39.36 -26.33 23.77
CA TYR A 93 38.63 -26.71 24.99
C TYR A 93 39.46 -26.64 26.27
N GLY A 94 38.79 -26.57 27.42
CA GLY A 94 39.46 -26.52 28.73
C GLY A 94 38.71 -25.69 29.76
N LYS A 95 39.23 -25.71 30.99
CA LYS A 95 38.89 -24.76 32.04
C LYS A 95 40.01 -23.71 32.08
N PHE A 96 39.66 -22.44 31.88
CA PHE A 96 40.57 -21.30 31.92
C PHE A 96 40.21 -20.46 33.14
N GLU A 97 41.14 -20.27 34.06
CA GLU A 97 40.92 -19.53 35.29
C GLU A 97 42.00 -18.49 35.49
N ALA A 98 41.61 -17.27 35.84
CA ALA A 98 42.53 -16.20 36.21
C ALA A 98 42.09 -15.54 37.53
N SER A 99 43.04 -15.31 38.43
CA SER A 99 42.85 -14.51 39.64
C SER A 99 43.24 -13.08 39.33
N ILE A 100 42.25 -12.20 39.18
CA ILE A 100 42.42 -10.83 38.68
C ILE A 100 41.83 -9.83 39.68
N LYS A 101 42.54 -8.74 39.90
CA LYS A 101 42.02 -7.53 40.54
C LYS A 101 41.80 -6.47 39.46
N MET A 102 40.55 -6.06 39.26
CA MET A 102 40.18 -5.19 38.15
C MET A 102 40.63 -3.74 38.39
N PRO A 103 41.03 -3.00 37.34
CA PRO A 103 41.40 -1.60 37.46
C PRO A 103 40.19 -0.72 37.72
N ALA A 104 40.30 0.21 38.66
CA ALA A 104 39.32 1.28 38.85
C ALA A 104 39.71 2.51 38.03
N GLY A 105 38.75 3.18 37.41
CA GLY A 105 39.01 4.43 36.67
C GLY A 105 38.09 4.59 35.48
N LYS A 106 37.74 5.83 35.16
CA LYS A 106 36.80 6.12 34.07
C LYS A 106 37.48 5.91 32.72
N GLY A 107 36.77 5.27 31.78
CA GLY A 107 37.30 5.05 30.44
C GLY A 107 38.34 3.93 30.34
N LEU A 108 38.44 3.06 31.35
CA LEU A 108 39.26 1.85 31.33
C LEU A 108 38.41 0.63 30.95
N LEU A 109 38.97 -0.25 30.11
CA LEU A 109 38.34 -1.51 29.70
C LEU A 109 39.34 -2.67 29.89
N PRO A 110 39.33 -3.35 31.05
CA PRO A 110 40.12 -4.56 31.27
C PRO A 110 39.51 -5.75 30.53
N VAL A 111 40.33 -6.56 29.86
CA VAL A 111 39.84 -7.73 29.11
C VAL A 111 40.73 -8.93 29.38
N PHE A 112 40.10 -10.04 29.75
CA PHE A 112 40.65 -11.39 29.69
C PHE A 112 39.81 -12.19 28.70
N GLU A 113 40.41 -12.58 27.57
CA GLU A 113 39.71 -13.25 26.48
C GLU A 113 40.53 -14.38 25.83
N LEU A 114 39.81 -15.25 25.12
CA LEU A 114 40.35 -16.25 24.22
C LEU A 114 40.05 -15.83 22.79
N ILE A 115 41.10 -15.82 21.96
CA ILE A 115 41.05 -15.41 20.55
C ILE A 115 41.44 -16.62 19.69
N PRO A 116 40.77 -16.85 18.53
CA PRO A 116 41.12 -17.96 17.63
C PRO A 116 42.55 -17.79 17.08
N SER A 117 43.32 -18.87 17.06
CA SER A 117 44.68 -18.88 16.51
C SER A 117 44.70 -18.81 14.99
N GLU A 118 43.74 -19.50 14.36
CA GLU A 118 43.56 -19.47 12.90
C GLU A 118 43.07 -18.09 12.47
N ASP A 119 43.73 -17.51 11.46
CA ASP A 119 43.45 -16.19 10.87
C ASP A 119 43.75 -14.98 11.78
N TYR A 120 44.54 -15.19 12.85
CA TYR A 120 45.11 -14.11 13.65
C TYR A 120 46.51 -13.72 13.17
N SER A 121 46.75 -12.43 12.98
CA SER A 121 48.09 -11.88 12.84
C SER A 121 48.35 -10.80 13.89
N ILE A 122 49.60 -10.69 14.35
CA ILE A 122 49.99 -9.65 15.32
C ILE A 122 49.85 -8.25 14.71
N GLU A 123 49.92 -8.10 13.38
CA GLU A 123 49.81 -6.79 12.73
C GLU A 123 48.35 -6.36 12.48
N GLU A 124 47.49 -7.28 12.07
CA GLU A 124 46.11 -6.98 11.62
C GLU A 124 45.04 -7.43 12.63
N GLY A 125 45.40 -8.23 13.63
CA GLY A 125 44.44 -8.83 14.56
C GLY A 125 43.72 -10.04 13.95
N SER A 126 42.48 -10.27 14.37
CA SER A 126 41.65 -11.37 13.85
C SER A 126 40.97 -10.95 12.54
N CYS A 127 41.40 -11.49 11.40
CA CYS A 127 40.96 -11.01 10.08
C CYS A 127 39.53 -11.44 9.69
N ASP A 128 38.98 -12.48 10.32
CA ASP A 128 37.65 -13.06 10.01
C ASP A 128 36.68 -13.02 11.21
N PHE A 129 36.81 -12.04 12.11
CA PHE A 129 35.81 -11.81 13.16
C PHE A 129 34.61 -11.07 12.54
N PRO A 130 33.35 -11.50 12.73
CA PRO A 130 32.82 -12.42 13.78
C PRO A 130 32.76 -13.92 13.47
N ALA A 131 32.99 -14.32 12.21
CA ALA A 131 32.81 -15.71 11.77
C ALA A 131 33.75 -16.70 12.47
N SER A 132 34.93 -16.25 12.88
CA SER A 132 35.98 -17.00 13.59
C SER A 132 35.75 -17.16 15.10
N GLY A 133 34.82 -16.41 15.69
CA GLY A 133 34.44 -16.50 17.10
C GLY A 133 35.40 -15.80 18.08
N ARG A 134 34.89 -15.45 19.28
CA ARG A 134 35.69 -14.92 20.41
C ARG A 134 35.03 -15.28 21.74
N ILE A 135 35.83 -15.60 22.76
CA ILE A 135 35.34 -15.87 24.12
C ILE A 135 35.88 -14.82 25.07
N THR A 136 35.02 -13.94 25.58
CA THR A 136 35.40 -12.97 26.61
C THR A 136 35.18 -13.61 27.98
N CYS A 137 36.26 -14.04 28.63
CA CYS A 137 36.21 -14.71 29.93
C CYS A 137 35.89 -13.75 31.06
N ALA A 138 36.39 -12.51 31.01
CA ALA A 138 36.03 -11.44 31.94
C ALA A 138 36.31 -10.05 31.37
N THR A 139 35.38 -9.12 31.58
CA THR A 139 35.55 -7.69 31.35
C THR A 139 34.63 -6.86 32.25
N VAL A 140 34.86 -5.54 32.28
CA VAL A 140 34.05 -4.55 32.99
C VAL A 140 33.75 -3.39 32.05
N PHE A 141 32.47 -3.02 31.91
CA PHE A 141 32.05 -1.88 31.08
C PHE A 141 31.83 -0.62 31.92
N ASN A 142 32.15 0.55 31.34
CA ASN A 142 31.85 1.87 31.91
C ASN A 142 32.24 2.03 33.40
N SER A 143 33.34 1.38 33.82
CA SER A 143 33.83 1.39 35.21
C SER A 143 32.83 0.85 36.24
N ASP A 144 31.91 -0.01 35.81
CA ASP A 144 30.94 -0.68 36.68
C ASP A 144 31.61 -1.83 37.44
N LEU A 145 32.31 -1.47 38.51
CA LEU A 145 33.07 -2.41 39.34
C LEU A 145 32.18 -3.27 40.26
N GLU A 146 30.86 -3.11 40.21
CA GLU A 146 29.93 -4.01 40.90
C GLU A 146 29.58 -5.22 40.02
N HIS A 147 29.92 -5.18 38.72
CA HIS A 147 29.43 -6.11 37.72
C HIS A 147 30.54 -6.67 36.82
N CYS A 148 30.59 -8.00 36.71
CA CYS A 148 31.44 -8.68 35.73
C CYS A 148 30.63 -9.09 34.50
N TYR A 149 31.24 -8.96 33.33
CA TYR A 149 30.67 -9.33 32.04
C TYR A 149 31.52 -10.40 31.38
N SER A 150 30.87 -11.45 30.89
CA SER A 150 31.49 -12.52 30.10
C SER A 150 30.53 -13.01 29.06
N GLY A 151 31.06 -13.64 28.02
CA GLY A 151 30.24 -14.08 26.91
C GLY A 151 31.03 -14.49 25.69
N ILE A 152 30.31 -14.68 24.59
CA ILE A 152 30.89 -15.04 23.30
C ILE A 152 30.42 -14.12 22.18
N GLY A 153 31.30 -13.87 21.21
CA GLY A 153 30.97 -13.28 19.91
C GLY A 153 31.11 -14.33 18.83
N PHE A 154 30.12 -14.47 17.94
CA PHE A 154 30.08 -15.52 16.92
C PHE A 154 29.15 -15.14 15.75
N GLY A 155 29.13 -15.97 14.69
CA GLY A 155 28.21 -15.84 13.57
C GLY A 155 28.67 -14.85 12.50
N ASN A 156 28.05 -14.90 11.33
CA ASN A 156 28.11 -13.84 10.31
C ASN A 156 26.67 -13.62 9.83
N PRO A 157 26.04 -12.45 10.09
CA PRO A 157 26.57 -11.27 10.79
C PRO A 157 26.87 -11.53 12.28
N LEU A 158 27.57 -10.59 12.93
CA LEU A 158 27.98 -10.68 14.34
C LEU A 158 26.77 -10.85 15.27
N MET A 159 26.73 -11.97 15.98
CA MET A 159 25.91 -12.18 17.16
C MET A 159 26.79 -12.13 18.42
N THR A 160 26.25 -11.54 19.48
CA THR A 160 26.92 -11.47 20.79
C THR A 160 25.98 -11.98 21.88
N ASP A 161 26.49 -12.84 22.75
CA ASP A 161 25.84 -13.20 24.01
C ASP A 161 26.73 -12.72 25.17
N ILE A 162 26.91 -11.40 25.28
CA ILE A 162 27.88 -10.74 26.19
C ILE A 162 27.19 -9.80 27.21
N ASN A 163 25.90 -9.99 27.49
CA ASN A 163 25.11 -9.07 28.32
C ASN A 163 24.57 -9.69 29.62
N LYS A 164 25.14 -10.81 30.09
CA LYS A 164 24.74 -11.43 31.35
C LYS A 164 25.69 -11.03 32.47
N VAL A 165 25.11 -10.25 33.39
CA VAL A 165 25.80 -9.58 34.49
C VAL A 165 25.74 -10.43 35.75
N LYS A 166 26.87 -10.63 36.42
CA LYS A 166 26.93 -11.08 37.81
C LYS A 166 27.34 -9.92 38.69
N SER A 167 26.53 -9.62 39.69
CA SER A 167 26.89 -8.68 40.74
C SER A 167 27.77 -9.35 41.79
N VAL A 168 28.77 -8.62 42.26
CA VAL A 168 29.58 -9.02 43.42
C VAL A 168 29.12 -8.31 44.70
N LYS A 169 29.35 -8.93 45.85
CA LYS A 169 29.18 -8.28 47.15
C LYS A 169 30.42 -7.43 47.45
N GLY A 170 30.51 -6.24 46.86
CA GLY A 170 31.67 -5.36 47.02
C GLY A 170 32.06 -4.73 45.69
N ASN A 171 33.36 -4.50 45.52
CA ASN A 171 33.93 -3.85 44.34
C ASN A 171 35.07 -4.71 43.76
N LEU A 172 35.02 -5.01 42.46
CA LEU A 172 35.98 -5.86 41.75
C LEU A 172 37.43 -5.32 41.73
N SER A 173 37.64 -4.06 42.15
CA SER A 173 38.95 -3.43 42.29
C SER A 173 39.52 -3.42 43.70
N ASP A 174 38.77 -3.90 44.71
CA ASP A 174 39.23 -3.91 46.11
C ASP A 174 40.08 -5.14 46.42
N GLU A 175 39.67 -6.32 45.94
CA GLU A 175 40.31 -7.62 46.17
C GLU A 175 40.46 -8.45 44.89
N PHE A 176 41.18 -9.58 44.98
CA PHE A 176 41.32 -10.51 43.85
C PHE A 176 40.08 -11.39 43.73
N HIS A 177 39.56 -11.50 42.52
CA HIS A 177 38.45 -12.39 42.17
C HIS A 177 38.89 -13.45 41.17
N THR A 178 38.25 -14.61 41.24
CA THR A 178 38.56 -15.74 40.35
C THR A 178 37.56 -15.79 39.20
N TYR A 179 38.05 -15.58 37.98
CA TYR A 179 37.26 -15.60 36.74
C TYR A 179 37.51 -16.89 36.00
N THR A 180 36.47 -17.70 35.79
CA THR A 180 36.57 -19.01 35.15
C THR A 180 35.72 -19.08 33.88
N CYS A 181 36.32 -19.59 32.80
CA CYS A 181 35.63 -20.06 31.60
C CYS A 181 35.83 -21.56 31.45
N GLU A 182 34.75 -22.34 31.51
CA GLU A 182 34.75 -23.76 31.15
C GLU A 182 34.22 -23.92 29.74
N TRP A 183 35.08 -24.29 28.81
CA TRP A 183 34.76 -24.45 27.39
C TRP A 183 34.81 -25.92 26.99
N GLU A 184 33.64 -26.46 26.62
CA GLU A 184 33.41 -27.79 26.08
C GLU A 184 32.82 -27.68 24.66
N PRO A 185 32.89 -28.73 23.80
CA PRO A 185 32.44 -28.67 22.41
C PRO A 185 31.04 -28.11 22.18
N GLY A 186 30.06 -28.36 23.07
CA GLY A 186 28.68 -27.87 22.91
C GLY A 186 28.20 -26.92 24.01
N LEU A 187 29.10 -26.49 24.91
CA LEU A 187 28.74 -25.71 26.08
C LEU A 187 29.91 -24.88 26.60
N ILE A 188 29.68 -23.59 26.83
CA ILE A 188 30.62 -22.69 27.49
C ILE A 188 29.95 -22.18 28.77
N ARG A 189 30.61 -22.32 29.93
CA ARG A 189 30.14 -21.82 31.23
C ARG A 189 31.09 -20.77 31.77
N PHE A 190 30.54 -19.75 32.41
CA PHE A 190 31.29 -18.69 33.07
C PHE A 190 30.98 -18.68 34.56
N LEU A 191 32.04 -18.65 35.37
CA LEU A 191 31.95 -18.62 36.83
C LEU A 191 32.76 -17.45 37.38
N LEU A 192 32.24 -16.84 38.43
CA LEU A 192 32.92 -15.82 39.23
C LEU A 192 32.99 -16.32 40.68
N ASP A 193 34.20 -16.36 41.23
CA ASP A 193 34.49 -16.90 42.58
C ASP A 193 33.91 -18.30 42.80
N GLY A 194 33.96 -19.14 41.76
CA GLY A 194 33.45 -20.51 41.76
C GLY A 194 31.93 -20.64 41.60
N GLU A 195 31.18 -19.54 41.52
CA GLU A 195 29.74 -19.57 41.24
C GLU A 195 29.46 -19.39 39.75
N GLU A 196 28.81 -20.38 39.12
CA GLU A 196 28.30 -20.25 37.76
C GLU A 196 27.19 -19.20 37.69
N TYR A 197 27.31 -18.26 36.74
CA TYR A 197 26.29 -17.23 36.51
C TYR A 197 25.82 -17.13 35.07
N HIS A 198 26.57 -17.72 34.13
CA HIS A 198 26.21 -17.70 32.72
C HIS A 198 26.67 -18.99 32.04
N ARG A 199 25.85 -19.48 31.11
CA ARG A 199 26.17 -20.60 30.23
C ARG A 199 25.58 -20.37 28.85
N VAL A 200 26.31 -20.78 27.83
CA VAL A 200 25.93 -20.66 26.42
C VAL A 200 26.08 -22.01 25.76
N SER A 201 25.07 -22.43 25.00
CA SER A 201 25.07 -23.70 24.25
C SER A 201 24.59 -23.55 22.81
N TYR A 202 24.17 -22.34 22.39
CA TYR A 202 23.72 -22.05 21.04
C TYR A 202 24.66 -21.04 20.40
N TRP A 203 25.21 -21.38 19.24
CA TRP A 203 25.98 -20.49 18.37
C TRP A 203 26.01 -21.08 16.96
N TYR A 204 26.46 -20.28 16.01
CA TYR A 204 26.72 -20.70 14.64
C TYR A 204 27.90 -19.90 14.07
N SER A 205 28.42 -20.35 12.93
CA SER A 205 29.35 -19.60 12.08
C SER A 205 28.88 -19.73 10.64
N ALA A 206 28.97 -18.66 9.85
CA ALA A 206 28.65 -18.67 8.42
C ALA A 206 29.81 -18.05 7.64
N GLY A 207 30.13 -18.61 6.47
CA GLY A 207 31.12 -18.05 5.54
C GLY A 207 30.66 -16.72 4.92
N GLU A 208 31.52 -16.06 4.13
CA GLU A 208 31.15 -14.85 3.37
C GLU A 208 30.01 -15.11 2.37
N ASP A 209 29.85 -16.35 1.91
CA ASP A 209 28.79 -16.81 1.03
C ASP A 209 27.46 -17.09 1.76
N GLY A 210 27.43 -16.97 3.09
CA GLY A 210 26.27 -17.25 3.93
C GLY A 210 26.06 -18.73 4.26
N GLU A 211 26.96 -19.64 3.86
CA GLU A 211 26.86 -21.06 4.18
C GLU A 211 27.17 -21.31 5.67
N ILE A 212 26.23 -21.95 6.39
CA ILE A 212 26.38 -22.26 7.82
C ILE A 212 27.37 -23.42 7.99
N LYS A 213 28.46 -23.17 8.74
CA LYS A 213 29.45 -24.19 9.10
C LYS A 213 28.88 -25.19 10.11
N PRO A 214 29.26 -26.48 10.06
CA PRO A 214 28.79 -27.49 11.01
C PRO A 214 29.04 -27.09 12.48
N TYR A 215 28.02 -27.24 13.32
CA TYR A 215 28.16 -27.06 14.77
C TYR A 215 29.19 -28.07 15.32
N PRO A 216 30.11 -27.68 16.22
CA PRO A 216 30.13 -26.45 17.02
C PRO A 216 31.01 -25.31 16.50
N ALA A 217 31.18 -25.16 15.18
CA ALA A 217 31.87 -23.99 14.63
C ALA A 217 31.22 -22.66 15.08
N PRO A 218 32.01 -21.64 15.47
CA PRO A 218 33.46 -21.54 15.30
C PRO A 218 34.30 -22.02 16.50
N PHE A 219 33.67 -22.48 17.58
CA PHE A 219 34.35 -22.91 18.81
C PHE A 219 34.79 -24.38 18.74
N ASN A 220 35.34 -24.78 17.60
CA ASN A 220 35.86 -26.11 17.30
C ASN A 220 37.33 -26.10 16.85
N LYS A 221 38.02 -24.97 17.02
CA LYS A 221 39.44 -24.77 16.67
C LYS A 221 40.26 -24.30 17.87
N GLU A 222 41.56 -24.09 17.69
CA GLU A 222 42.48 -23.64 18.74
C GLU A 222 42.35 -22.13 19.01
N PHE A 223 42.40 -21.78 20.29
CA PHE A 223 42.36 -20.41 20.79
C PHE A 223 43.55 -20.16 21.72
N PHE A 224 44.05 -18.93 21.77
CA PHE A 224 45.11 -18.50 22.68
C PHE A 224 44.56 -17.47 23.68
N ILE A 225 45.27 -17.29 24.81
CA ILE A 225 44.90 -16.34 25.85
C ILE A 225 45.42 -14.95 25.47
N CYS A 226 44.55 -13.95 25.55
CA CYS A 226 44.90 -12.55 25.37
C CYS A 226 44.38 -11.71 26.55
N ILE A 227 45.25 -10.86 27.10
CA ILE A 227 44.92 -9.98 28.22
C ILE A 227 45.42 -8.57 27.91
N TYR A 228 44.55 -7.58 28.12
CA TYR A 228 44.90 -6.20 27.87
C TYR A 228 44.02 -5.23 28.66
N LEU A 229 44.47 -3.98 28.69
CA LEU A 229 43.73 -2.87 29.29
C LEU A 229 43.59 -1.74 28.26
N SER A 230 42.39 -1.54 27.72
CA SER A 230 42.11 -0.46 26.75
C SER A 230 41.64 0.81 27.43
N ILE A 231 41.79 1.95 26.73
CA ILE A 231 41.47 3.28 27.23
C ILE A 231 40.61 4.03 26.20
N GLY A 232 39.49 4.62 26.63
CA GLY A 232 38.75 5.56 25.79
C GLY A 232 37.82 4.95 24.75
N THR A 233 37.52 3.66 24.84
CA THR A 233 36.70 2.92 23.86
C THR A 233 35.23 3.34 23.91
N LEU A 234 34.46 3.06 22.83
CA LEU A 234 32.99 3.23 22.83
C LEU A 234 32.31 2.54 24.04
N ALA A 235 32.88 1.41 24.48
CA ALA A 235 32.40 0.58 25.57
C ALA A 235 32.76 1.10 26.99
N SER A 236 33.79 1.92 27.13
CA SER A 236 34.27 2.43 28.43
C SER A 236 34.07 3.94 28.60
N GLY A 237 33.81 4.67 27.51
CA GLY A 237 33.77 6.12 27.49
C GLY A 237 35.16 6.75 27.58
N ILE A 238 35.23 8.08 27.62
CA ILE A 238 36.49 8.82 27.65
C ILE A 238 36.91 9.07 29.12
N PRO A 239 38.20 8.82 29.49
CA PRO A 239 38.74 9.17 30.81
C PRO A 239 38.61 10.67 31.14
N ASP A 240 38.62 11.02 32.43
CA ASP A 240 38.65 12.44 32.81
C ASP A 240 40.03 13.06 32.52
N ASN A 241 40.03 14.23 31.87
CA ASN A 241 41.26 14.98 31.59
C ASN A 241 42.03 15.37 32.86
N LYS A 242 41.43 15.32 34.06
CA LYS A 242 42.10 15.54 35.35
C LYS A 242 42.62 14.28 36.04
N GLU A 243 42.27 13.08 35.56
CA GLU A 243 42.67 11.81 36.16
C GLU A 243 44.17 11.55 35.92
N VAL A 244 44.86 11.10 36.98
CA VAL A 244 46.27 10.68 36.97
C VAL A 244 46.28 9.18 37.24
N PHE A 245 46.85 8.40 36.33
CA PHE A 245 46.86 6.94 36.48
C PHE A 245 47.93 6.48 37.48
N ASP A 246 47.50 5.81 38.54
CA ASP A 246 48.35 5.18 39.55
C ASP A 246 48.11 3.66 39.62
N MET A 247 48.50 3.02 40.72
CA MET A 247 48.33 1.57 40.89
C MET A 247 46.88 1.11 41.07
N HIS A 248 45.96 2.00 41.45
CA HIS A 248 44.53 1.70 41.52
C HIS A 248 43.90 1.54 40.14
N ASN A 249 44.51 2.14 39.11
CA ASN A 249 44.11 2.02 37.71
C ASN A 249 44.76 0.84 36.99
N ALA A 250 45.61 0.06 37.66
CA ALA A 250 46.29 -1.08 37.07
C ALA A 250 45.46 -2.36 37.19
N MET A 251 45.46 -3.17 36.13
CA MET A 251 44.93 -4.53 36.18
C MET A 251 46.01 -5.44 36.75
N CYS A 252 45.74 -6.10 37.88
CA CYS A 252 46.71 -6.97 38.54
C CYS A 252 46.25 -8.43 38.43
N ILE A 253 47.14 -9.34 38.06
CA ILE A 253 46.86 -10.76 37.86
C ILE A 253 47.82 -11.57 38.72
N ASP A 254 47.26 -12.39 39.62
CA ASP A 254 47.99 -13.24 40.56
C ASP A 254 48.40 -14.56 39.90
N TYR A 255 47.48 -15.22 39.19
CA TYR A 255 47.81 -16.40 38.40
C TYR A 255 46.86 -16.58 37.22
N ILE A 256 47.30 -17.37 36.25
CA ILE A 256 46.44 -17.93 35.21
C ILE A 256 46.69 -19.44 35.12
N LYS A 257 45.62 -20.23 35.06
CA LYS A 257 45.68 -21.69 35.01
C LYS A 257 44.74 -22.23 33.95
N VAL A 258 45.20 -23.26 33.24
CA VAL A 258 44.45 -23.97 32.22
C VAL A 258 44.45 -25.46 32.52
N TRP A 259 43.26 -26.04 32.59
CA TRP A 259 43.07 -27.48 32.73
C TRP A 259 42.34 -28.05 31.52
N GLN A 260 42.71 -29.27 31.12
CA GLN A 260 42.02 -30.02 30.07
C GLN A 260 41.65 -31.42 30.55
N ARG A 261 40.67 -32.02 29.88
CA ARG A 261 40.30 -33.42 30.07
C ARG A 261 41.06 -34.29 29.06
N ASP A 262 41.17 -35.59 29.33
CA ASP A 262 41.87 -36.49 28.41
C ASP A 262 41.11 -36.64 27.08
N GLU A 263 39.77 -36.58 27.12
CA GLU A 263 38.90 -36.68 25.95
C GLU A 263 37.65 -35.78 26.08
N TYR A 264 37.19 -35.22 24.94
CA TYR A 264 35.95 -34.45 24.79
C TYR A 264 35.02 -35.13 23.77
N ASP A 265 33.70 -35.12 24.03
CA ASP A 265 32.71 -35.57 23.05
C ASP A 265 32.38 -34.45 22.06
N GLU A 266 32.93 -34.53 20.85
CA GLU A 266 32.72 -33.54 19.79
C GLU A 266 31.47 -33.82 18.94
N ASN A 267 30.76 -34.95 19.13
CA ASN A 267 29.52 -35.28 18.43
C ASN A 267 28.29 -34.56 19.04
N VAL A 268 28.37 -33.25 19.13
CA VAL A 268 27.32 -32.40 19.72
C VAL A 268 26.38 -31.86 18.65
N THR A 269 25.09 -31.80 18.95
CA THR A 269 24.08 -31.20 18.07
C THR A 269 23.66 -29.83 18.61
N CYS A 270 23.55 -28.84 17.72
CA CYS A 270 23.09 -27.50 18.11
C CYS A 270 21.67 -27.57 18.73
N PRO A 271 21.48 -27.09 19.97
CA PRO A 271 20.15 -27.07 20.59
C PRO A 271 19.23 -26.09 19.86
N LYS A 272 17.93 -26.40 19.77
CA LYS A 272 16.95 -25.46 19.18
C LYS A 272 16.93 -24.15 19.98
N LYS A 273 17.07 -23.00 19.29
CA LYS A 273 16.89 -21.66 19.89
C LYS A 273 15.54 -21.62 20.62
N LYS A 274 15.54 -21.24 21.89
CA LYS A 274 14.30 -20.99 22.64
C LYS A 274 13.85 -19.56 22.33
N TYR A 275 12.65 -19.42 21.78
CA TYR A 275 12.04 -18.14 21.44
C TYR A 275 11.11 -17.68 22.57
N ASP A 276 11.20 -16.40 22.95
CA ASP A 276 10.29 -15.79 23.92
C ASP A 276 9.04 -15.21 23.22
N MET A 277 8.05 -16.07 22.99
CA MET A 277 6.83 -15.72 22.28
C MET A 277 5.77 -15.14 23.24
N ARG A 278 5.87 -13.85 23.54
CA ARG A 278 4.83 -13.15 24.31
C ARG A 278 3.49 -13.19 23.58
N GLN A 279 2.41 -13.34 24.33
CA GLN A 279 1.06 -13.27 23.75
C GLN A 279 0.67 -11.83 23.43
N ALA A 280 -0.26 -11.69 22.48
CA ALA A 280 -0.94 -10.42 22.24
C ALA A 280 -1.69 -9.94 23.49
N ASP A 281 -1.99 -8.64 23.53
CA ASP A 281 -2.87 -8.07 24.55
C ASP A 281 -4.31 -8.64 24.44
N PRO A 282 -5.22 -8.33 25.40
CA PRO A 282 -6.60 -8.81 25.34
C PRO A 282 -7.40 -8.40 24.10
N THR A 283 -6.92 -7.42 23.32
CA THR A 283 -7.52 -6.98 22.06
C THR A 283 -6.92 -7.67 20.83
N GLY A 284 -5.94 -8.56 21.02
CA GLY A 284 -5.24 -9.25 19.94
C GLY A 284 -4.06 -8.47 19.35
N ASN A 285 -3.67 -7.33 19.95
CA ASN A 285 -2.58 -6.50 19.47
C ASN A 285 -1.21 -6.96 20.02
N TYR A 286 -0.24 -7.13 19.14
CA TYR A 286 1.16 -7.41 19.49
C TYR A 286 1.99 -6.14 19.74
N ILE A 287 1.48 -4.96 19.38
CA ILE A 287 2.14 -3.68 19.62
C ILE A 287 1.75 -3.12 20.99
N SER A 288 2.75 -2.65 21.74
CA SER A 288 2.58 -1.99 23.03
C SER A 288 2.42 -0.48 22.86
N ASP A 289 1.47 0.10 23.60
CA ASP A 289 1.26 1.55 23.67
C ASP A 289 2.19 2.24 24.69
N LYS A 290 3.02 1.48 25.43
CA LYS A 290 3.91 2.04 26.46
C LYS A 290 5.12 2.71 25.85
N LYS A 291 5.42 3.93 26.31
CA LYS A 291 6.56 4.73 25.85
C LYS A 291 7.90 3.99 25.97
N GLU A 292 8.14 3.23 27.04
CA GLU A 292 9.41 2.51 27.25
C GLU A 292 9.70 1.40 26.21
N ASP A 293 8.68 0.91 25.50
CA ASP A 293 8.84 -0.15 24.50
C ASP A 293 9.23 0.39 23.11
N TRP A 294 9.14 1.71 22.91
CA TRP A 294 9.48 2.38 21.67
C TRP A 294 10.87 3.00 21.71
N SER A 295 11.53 3.00 20.56
CA SER A 295 12.87 3.57 20.38
C SER A 295 12.89 4.51 19.18
N PHE A 296 13.75 5.53 19.27
CA PHE A 296 13.99 6.50 18.21
C PHE A 296 15.48 6.50 17.87
N HIS A 297 15.80 6.45 16.58
CA HIS A 297 17.16 6.38 16.09
C HIS A 297 17.40 7.44 15.02
N SER A 298 18.57 8.06 15.08
CA SER A 298 19.06 9.06 14.14
C SER A 298 20.47 8.70 13.70
N ALA A 299 20.72 8.62 12.40
CA ALA A 299 22.00 8.25 11.81
C ALA A 299 22.24 8.95 10.47
N GLN A 300 23.47 8.91 9.96
CA GLN A 300 23.85 9.38 8.61
C GLN A 300 23.27 10.77 8.27
N GLY A 301 23.51 11.72 9.17
CA GLY A 301 23.06 13.11 9.02
C GLY A 301 21.58 13.37 9.34
N GLY A 302 20.78 12.33 9.62
CA GLY A 302 19.40 12.49 10.07
C GLY A 302 19.32 13.05 11.49
N GLU A 303 18.39 13.98 11.71
CA GLU A 303 18.13 14.59 13.01
C GLU A 303 16.62 14.72 13.25
N GLY A 304 16.21 14.46 14.49
CA GLY A 304 14.82 14.61 14.90
C GLY A 304 14.60 14.26 16.37
N ARG A 305 13.33 14.30 16.78
CA ARG A 305 12.87 13.91 18.12
C ARG A 305 11.48 13.28 18.06
N VAL A 306 11.16 12.48 19.06
CA VAL A 306 9.82 11.93 19.28
C VAL A 306 9.24 12.43 20.60
N ASP A 307 7.99 12.86 20.56
CA ASP A 307 7.19 13.28 21.70
C ASP A 307 5.95 12.36 21.80
N PHE A 308 5.63 11.91 23.01
CA PHE A 308 4.44 11.10 23.28
C PHE A 308 3.40 12.00 23.95
N ASP A 309 2.33 12.32 23.22
CA ASP A 309 1.27 13.24 23.62
C ASP A 309 -0.04 12.46 23.78
N TYR A 310 -0.41 12.10 25.02
CA TYR A 310 -1.64 11.37 25.45
C TYR A 310 -2.28 10.36 24.46
N ASP A 311 -2.85 10.82 23.34
CA ASP A 311 -3.54 10.03 22.33
C ASP A 311 -2.75 9.77 21.02
N ARG A 312 -1.51 10.26 20.93
CA ARG A 312 -0.68 10.23 19.70
C ARG A 312 0.82 10.30 19.96
N ILE A 313 1.57 9.85 18.97
CA ILE A 313 3.03 9.94 18.89
C ILE A 313 3.36 11.02 17.86
N VAL A 314 4.23 11.96 18.22
CA VAL A 314 4.62 13.10 17.38
C VAL A 314 6.11 12.99 17.07
N ILE A 315 6.44 12.83 15.79
CA ILE A 315 7.83 12.68 15.33
C ILE A 315 8.19 13.93 14.53
N ASN A 316 9.12 14.71 15.06
CA ASN A 316 9.65 15.91 14.42
C ASN A 316 11.01 15.58 13.82
N SER A 317 11.20 15.82 12.52
CA SER A 317 12.53 15.76 11.89
C SER A 317 13.03 17.19 11.66
N THR A 318 14.30 17.44 11.94
CA THR A 318 14.98 18.70 11.59
C THR A 318 15.92 18.52 10.41
N ASN A 319 16.40 17.29 10.19
CA ASN A 319 17.16 16.88 9.01
C ASN A 319 16.78 15.44 8.64
N TYR A 320 16.50 15.18 7.36
CA TYR A 320 16.10 13.85 6.89
C TYR A 320 17.28 12.91 6.62
N GLY A 321 18.53 13.41 6.54
CA GLY A 321 19.73 12.61 6.35
C GLY A 321 19.90 11.98 4.96
N ASP A 322 20.86 11.07 4.81
CA ASP A 322 21.25 10.56 3.48
C ASP A 322 20.47 9.31 3.03
N VAL A 323 19.81 8.60 3.96
CA VAL A 323 19.12 7.33 3.71
C VAL A 323 17.73 7.28 4.35
N ASP A 324 16.86 6.39 3.86
CA ASP A 324 15.45 6.26 4.30
C ASP A 324 15.29 6.03 5.82
N TYR A 325 16.22 5.30 6.44
CA TYR A 325 16.23 4.98 7.88
C TYR A 325 17.04 5.98 8.73
N ALA A 326 17.57 7.06 8.13
CA ALA A 326 18.38 8.06 8.83
C ALA A 326 17.62 8.72 10.00
N VAL A 327 16.30 8.78 9.91
CA VAL A 327 15.40 9.09 11.03
C VAL A 327 14.38 7.96 11.13
N GLN A 328 14.43 7.20 12.22
CA GLN A 328 13.65 5.98 12.39
C GLN A 328 12.97 5.93 13.76
N PHE A 329 11.70 5.54 13.77
CA PHE A 329 10.93 5.27 14.98
C PHE A 329 10.45 3.81 14.95
N TYR A 330 10.71 3.03 16.00
CA TYR A 330 10.44 1.59 15.97
C TYR A 330 10.12 1.00 17.34
N GLN A 331 9.45 -0.16 17.33
CA GLN A 331 9.25 -1.01 18.50
C GLN A 331 9.93 -2.37 18.26
N SER A 332 10.78 -2.80 19.19
CA SER A 332 11.45 -4.12 19.14
C SER A 332 10.64 -5.19 19.87
N LYS A 333 11.11 -6.44 19.87
CA LYS A 333 10.46 -7.56 20.58
C LYS A 333 8.99 -7.77 20.15
N VAL A 334 8.74 -7.60 18.84
CA VAL A 334 7.48 -7.99 18.22
C VAL A 334 7.58 -9.49 17.90
N PRO A 335 6.77 -10.35 18.55
CA PRO A 335 6.83 -11.78 18.28
C PRO A 335 6.11 -12.09 16.96
N ILE A 336 6.78 -12.80 16.07
CA ILE A 336 6.27 -13.28 14.78
C ILE A 336 6.50 -14.79 14.72
N GLU A 337 5.39 -15.54 14.77
CA GLU A 337 5.36 -17.00 14.56
C GLU A 337 5.62 -17.37 13.11
N PRO A 338 6.21 -18.56 12.83
CA PRO A 338 6.43 -19.05 11.47
C PRO A 338 5.09 -19.34 10.76
N HIS A 339 5.09 -19.23 9.44
CA HIS A 339 3.95 -19.51 8.55
C HIS A 339 2.64 -18.88 9.02
N THR A 340 2.73 -17.67 9.56
CA THR A 340 1.61 -16.99 10.19
C THR A 340 1.39 -15.67 9.47
N ARG A 341 0.11 -15.38 9.23
CA ARG A 341 -0.29 -14.13 8.61
C ARG A 341 -0.59 -13.08 9.68
N TYR A 342 -0.14 -11.86 9.42
CA TYR A 342 -0.33 -10.70 10.28
C TYR A 342 -0.95 -9.53 9.49
N MET A 343 -1.66 -8.68 10.22
CA MET A 343 -2.16 -7.39 9.74
C MET A 343 -1.60 -6.28 10.62
N LEU A 344 -0.83 -5.39 10.02
CA LEU A 344 -0.43 -4.11 10.59
C LEU A 344 -1.50 -3.06 10.26
N SER A 345 -1.95 -2.30 11.24
CA SER A 345 -2.80 -1.12 11.02
C SER A 345 -2.37 0.05 11.88
N PHE A 346 -2.45 1.28 11.37
CA PHE A 346 -2.18 2.49 12.15
C PHE A 346 -2.90 3.70 11.55
N GLU A 347 -3.06 4.75 12.34
CA GLU A 347 -3.52 6.05 11.85
C GLU A 347 -2.36 7.04 11.81
N ALA A 348 -2.27 7.82 10.74
CA ALA A 348 -1.23 8.80 10.53
C ALA A 348 -1.76 10.11 9.96
N LYS A 349 -1.07 11.22 10.27
CA LYS A 349 -1.17 12.50 9.55
C LYS A 349 0.18 13.22 9.61
N ALA A 350 0.39 14.23 8.78
CA ALA A 350 1.58 15.06 8.82
C ALA A 350 1.23 16.56 8.79
N ASP A 351 2.18 17.44 9.13
CA ASP A 351 1.94 18.90 9.00
C ASP A 351 1.88 19.33 7.52
N GLU A 352 2.60 18.61 6.67
CA GLU A 352 2.58 18.73 5.21
C GLU A 352 2.66 17.33 4.60
N ASP A 353 2.13 17.17 3.38
CA ASP A 353 2.13 15.90 2.69
C ASP A 353 3.56 15.36 2.58
N ARG A 354 3.79 14.13 3.06
CA ARG A 354 5.12 13.50 3.07
C ARG A 354 5.07 12.00 2.88
N GLU A 355 6.10 11.44 2.26
CA GLU A 355 6.30 9.99 2.19
C GLU A 355 6.98 9.45 3.46
N ILE A 356 6.59 8.23 3.84
CA ILE A 356 7.24 7.40 4.87
C ILE A 356 7.42 5.98 4.33
N SER A 357 8.33 5.20 4.91
CA SER A 357 8.46 3.77 4.65
C SER A 357 8.19 2.97 5.93
N VAL A 358 7.38 1.92 5.85
CA VAL A 358 7.05 1.06 7.00
C VAL A 358 7.50 -0.37 6.73
N ALA A 359 8.16 -0.99 7.70
CA ALA A 359 8.73 -2.33 7.56
C ALA A 359 8.59 -3.17 8.85
N VAL A 360 8.66 -4.49 8.70
CA VAL A 360 8.85 -5.42 9.82
C VAL A 360 10.11 -6.24 9.56
N THR A 361 11.11 -6.11 10.43
CA THR A 361 12.46 -6.65 10.20
C THR A 361 12.91 -7.58 11.33
N ALA A 362 13.85 -8.48 11.04
CA ALA A 362 14.48 -9.35 12.02
C ALA A 362 15.95 -8.93 12.22
N PRO A 363 16.25 -8.05 13.20
CA PRO A 363 17.63 -7.58 13.45
C PRO A 363 18.58 -8.75 13.78
N ASP A 364 18.10 -9.77 14.48
CA ASP A 364 18.86 -10.96 14.85
C ASP A 364 19.19 -11.89 13.66
N MET A 365 18.66 -11.59 12.46
CA MET A 365 18.86 -12.36 11.23
C MET A 365 19.28 -11.44 10.09
N ASN A 366 20.33 -10.65 10.30
CA ASN A 366 20.87 -9.71 9.30
C ASN A 366 19.83 -8.74 8.72
N TRP A 367 18.95 -8.22 9.58
CA TRP A 367 17.89 -7.29 9.16
C TRP A 367 16.95 -7.85 8.09
N LYS A 368 16.77 -9.18 8.04
CA LYS A 368 15.87 -9.86 7.13
C LYS A 368 14.48 -9.20 7.16
N ARG A 369 13.93 -8.95 5.97
CA ARG A 369 12.61 -8.32 5.80
C ARG A 369 11.52 -9.38 5.93
N ILE A 370 10.84 -9.40 7.07
CA ILE A 370 9.64 -10.21 7.31
C ILE A 370 8.47 -9.57 6.53
N MET A 371 8.30 -8.26 6.68
CA MET A 371 7.45 -7.45 5.82
C MET A 371 8.34 -6.55 4.96
N GLN A 372 8.18 -6.65 3.64
CA GLN A 372 8.87 -5.78 2.68
C GLN A 372 8.49 -4.31 2.90
N ASP A 373 9.45 -3.42 2.69
CA ASP A 373 9.30 -1.98 2.87
C ASP A 373 8.10 -1.44 2.07
N ARG A 374 7.18 -0.77 2.76
CA ARG A 374 5.99 -0.15 2.18
C ARG A 374 6.09 1.37 2.25
N LYS A 375 6.30 1.99 1.09
CA LYS A 375 6.23 3.45 0.93
C LYS A 375 4.76 3.92 0.99
N MET A 376 4.50 4.95 1.77
CA MET A 376 3.17 5.50 2.04
C MET A 376 3.22 7.02 2.07
N ASN A 377 2.29 7.68 1.40
CA ASN A 377 2.11 9.13 1.50
C ASN A 377 1.17 9.45 2.67
N ILE A 378 1.56 10.42 3.49
CA ILE A 378 0.84 10.86 4.69
C ILE A 378 0.46 12.33 4.50
N GLU A 379 -0.85 12.61 4.55
CA GLU A 379 -1.41 13.95 4.30
C GLU A 379 -1.64 14.76 5.57
N ARG A 380 -2.11 16.00 5.40
CA ARG A 380 -2.49 16.90 6.51
C ARG A 380 -3.65 16.42 7.39
N LYS A 381 -4.43 15.44 6.91
CA LYS A 381 -5.59 14.87 7.60
C LYS A 381 -5.26 13.48 8.13
N TRP A 382 -5.95 13.04 9.18
CA TRP A 382 -5.84 11.67 9.69
C TRP A 382 -6.29 10.66 8.65
N GLN A 383 -5.42 9.69 8.38
CA GLN A 383 -5.62 8.58 7.45
C GLN A 383 -5.36 7.27 8.19
N LYS A 384 -6.17 6.24 7.93
CA LYS A 384 -5.93 4.88 8.43
C LYS A 384 -5.19 4.08 7.35
N HIS A 385 -4.10 3.45 7.75
CA HIS A 385 -3.27 2.60 6.90
C HIS A 385 -3.34 1.16 7.40
N VAL A 386 -3.37 0.20 6.46
CA VAL A 386 -3.43 -1.24 6.73
C VAL A 386 -2.49 -1.98 5.79
N VAL A 387 -1.71 -2.92 6.31
CA VAL A 387 -0.78 -3.77 5.57
C VAL A 387 -0.86 -5.19 6.08
N CYS A 388 -1.14 -6.16 5.21
CA CYS A 388 -1.03 -7.58 5.53
C CYS A 388 0.34 -8.13 5.09
N PHE A 389 0.90 -9.02 5.90
CA PHE A 389 2.15 -9.72 5.58
C PHE A 389 2.16 -11.13 6.18
N GLU A 390 2.96 -12.02 5.59
CA GLU A 390 3.10 -13.41 6.02
C GLU A 390 4.54 -13.65 6.42
N SER A 391 4.74 -14.35 7.53
CA SER A 391 6.05 -14.85 7.92
C SER A 391 6.41 -16.12 7.18
N ASP A 392 7.70 -16.34 7.01
CA ASP A 392 8.28 -17.54 6.43
C ASP A 392 8.38 -18.68 7.45
N GLU A 393 9.26 -19.64 7.21
CA GLU A 393 9.45 -20.82 8.07
C GLU A 393 10.17 -20.53 9.40
N ASP A 394 10.73 -19.32 9.56
CA ASP A 394 11.47 -18.94 10.75
C ASP A 394 10.55 -18.37 11.85
N CYS A 395 10.99 -18.54 13.09
CA CYS A 395 10.36 -17.90 14.25
C CYS A 395 11.17 -16.68 14.69
N TYR A 396 10.49 -15.59 15.04
CA TYR A 396 11.12 -14.34 15.47
C TYR A 396 10.51 -13.87 16.78
N ASP A 397 11.30 -13.79 17.85
CA ASP A 397 10.91 -13.21 19.15
C ASP A 397 11.38 -11.75 19.31
N ASN A 398 12.26 -11.28 18.41
CA ASN A 398 12.83 -9.94 18.43
C ASN A 398 12.61 -9.17 17.11
N ALA A 399 11.49 -9.39 16.41
CA ALA A 399 11.20 -8.58 15.22
C ALA A 399 10.97 -7.10 15.60
N ARG A 400 11.23 -6.21 14.64
CA ARG A 400 11.04 -4.76 14.77
C ARG A 400 9.96 -4.27 13.83
N LEU A 401 8.97 -3.54 14.34
CA LEU A 401 8.10 -2.69 13.53
C LEU A 401 8.77 -1.32 13.38
N GLU A 402 9.05 -0.91 12.14
CA GLU A 402 9.83 0.29 11.82
C GLU A 402 9.02 1.30 11.01
N PHE A 403 9.06 2.56 11.43
CA PHE A 403 8.62 3.73 10.68
C PHE A 403 9.85 4.56 10.27
N ASN A 404 10.22 4.45 9.00
CA ASN A 404 11.38 5.09 8.38
C ASN A 404 10.94 6.41 7.73
N ILE A 405 11.49 7.53 8.21
CA ILE A 405 11.08 8.89 7.81
C ILE A 405 12.26 9.77 7.44
N GLY A 406 13.42 9.16 7.16
CA GLY A 406 14.65 9.82 6.71
C GLY A 406 14.52 10.35 5.28
N ASN A 407 15.46 10.03 4.39
CA ASN A 407 15.60 10.60 3.03
C ASN A 407 14.42 10.39 2.07
N MET A 408 13.30 11.05 2.38
CA MET A 408 12.01 10.99 1.70
C MET A 408 11.55 12.39 1.25
N GLY A 409 12.47 13.36 1.19
CA GLY A 409 12.23 14.70 0.66
C GLY A 409 11.39 15.64 1.53
N SER A 410 11.08 15.29 2.79
CA SER A 410 10.31 16.14 3.71
C SER A 410 10.74 15.96 5.17
N VAL A 411 10.78 17.08 5.91
CA VAL A 411 10.99 17.11 7.37
C VAL A 411 9.70 17.37 8.16
N ALA A 412 8.54 17.43 7.48
CA ALA A 412 7.27 17.77 8.11
C ALA A 412 6.93 16.84 9.27
N THR A 413 6.40 17.37 10.37
CA THR A 413 6.07 16.58 11.56
C THR A 413 5.11 15.45 11.20
N LEU A 414 5.40 14.24 11.66
CA LEU A 414 4.55 13.06 11.52
C LEU A 414 3.81 12.79 12.83
N PHE A 415 2.52 12.47 12.75
CA PHE A 415 1.70 12.08 13.87
C PHE A 415 1.21 10.65 13.64
N LEU A 416 1.35 9.77 14.64
CA LEU A 416 0.91 8.38 14.60
C LEU A 416 0.00 8.05 15.79
N ARG A 417 -1.00 7.17 15.60
CA ARG A 417 -1.81 6.59 16.69
C ARG A 417 -2.43 5.26 16.25
N ASN A 418 -3.07 4.54 17.20
CA ASN A 418 -3.79 3.30 16.94
C ASN A 418 -2.96 2.24 16.19
N ILE A 419 -1.67 2.09 16.54
CA ILE A 419 -0.75 1.15 15.89
C ILE A 419 -1.01 -0.26 16.40
N ARG A 420 -1.31 -1.18 15.49
CA ARG A 420 -1.67 -2.56 15.81
C ARG A 420 -0.99 -3.56 14.89
N ILE A 421 -0.53 -4.67 15.42
CA ILE A 421 -0.21 -5.88 14.67
C ILE A 421 -1.08 -7.00 15.23
N GLU A 422 -1.84 -7.68 14.38
CA GLU A 422 -2.77 -8.73 14.77
C GLU A 422 -2.60 -9.96 13.88
N LYS A 423 -2.78 -11.17 14.43
CA LYS A 423 -2.80 -12.39 13.60
C LYS A 423 -4.07 -12.43 12.75
N LYS A 424 -3.92 -12.92 11.52
CA LYS A 424 -5.03 -13.23 10.62
C LYS A 424 -5.02 -14.71 10.24
N PRO A 425 -6.18 -15.31 9.97
CA PRO A 425 -6.24 -16.66 9.40
C PRO A 425 -5.47 -16.74 8.08
N LEU A 426 -4.89 -17.92 7.81
CA LEU A 426 -4.22 -18.17 6.53
C LEU A 426 -5.25 -18.22 5.38
N PRO A 427 -4.88 -17.81 4.15
CA PRO A 427 -5.77 -17.76 2.98
C PRO A 427 -6.58 -19.05 2.74
N ASP A 428 -6.03 -20.21 3.08
CA ASP A 428 -6.66 -21.53 2.87
C ASP A 428 -7.86 -21.81 3.78
N SER A 429 -8.13 -20.93 4.76
CA SER A 429 -9.32 -21.02 5.63
C SER A 429 -10.56 -20.31 5.05
N TYR A 430 -10.38 -19.61 3.92
CA TYR A 430 -11.42 -18.83 3.25
C TYR A 430 -11.97 -19.56 2.01
N ALA A 431 -13.21 -19.24 1.64
CA ALA A 431 -13.80 -19.75 0.41
C ALA A 431 -13.04 -19.20 -0.80
N LYS A 432 -12.65 -20.08 -1.73
CA LYS A 432 -11.79 -19.74 -2.87
C LYS A 432 -12.58 -18.97 -3.94
N PRO A 433 -12.10 -17.80 -4.42
CA PRO A 433 -12.83 -17.02 -5.41
C PRO A 433 -13.07 -17.79 -6.71
N VAL A 434 -14.29 -17.77 -7.23
CA VAL A 434 -14.64 -18.26 -8.57
C VAL A 434 -15.22 -17.11 -9.36
N ALA A 435 -14.56 -16.74 -10.45
CA ALA A 435 -14.94 -15.58 -11.25
C ALA A 435 -16.01 -15.95 -12.27
N ILE A 436 -17.15 -15.27 -12.22
CA ILE A 436 -18.27 -15.40 -13.16
C ILE A 436 -18.24 -14.16 -14.05
N CYS A 437 -18.20 -14.34 -15.35
CA CYS A 437 -18.11 -13.26 -16.33
C CYS A 437 -19.34 -13.29 -17.22
N GLY A 438 -20.06 -12.18 -17.28
CA GLY A 438 -21.24 -12.04 -18.11
C GLY A 438 -21.57 -10.58 -18.40
N ALA A 439 -22.75 -10.30 -18.94
CA ALA A 439 -23.24 -8.96 -19.17
C ALA A 439 -24.67 -8.85 -18.65
N TRP A 440 -25.05 -7.68 -18.15
CA TRP A 440 -26.44 -7.43 -17.80
C TRP A 440 -27.22 -7.16 -19.08
N ASP A 441 -28.08 -8.11 -19.45
CA ASP A 441 -29.05 -7.99 -20.54
C ASP A 441 -30.44 -8.23 -19.95
N ASP A 442 -31.51 -7.89 -20.67
CA ASP A 442 -32.91 -8.13 -20.30
C ASP A 442 -33.27 -9.66 -20.19
N SER A 443 -32.26 -10.54 -20.13
CA SER A 443 -32.40 -11.99 -20.03
C SER A 443 -32.36 -12.44 -18.56
N ASP A 444 -33.49 -12.95 -18.06
CA ASP A 444 -33.62 -13.53 -16.71
C ASP A 444 -32.62 -14.68 -16.44
N ASN A 445 -32.15 -15.34 -17.50
CA ASN A 445 -31.31 -16.54 -17.47
C ASN A 445 -29.96 -16.34 -16.76
N TYR A 446 -29.24 -15.26 -17.07
CA TYR A 446 -27.97 -14.96 -16.41
C TYR A 446 -28.17 -14.72 -14.91
N ASN A 447 -29.20 -13.96 -14.57
CA ASN A 447 -29.50 -13.59 -13.19
C ASN A 447 -29.91 -14.80 -12.34
N MET A 448 -30.69 -15.71 -12.93
CA MET A 448 -31.04 -17.00 -12.31
C MET A 448 -29.80 -17.88 -12.10
N PHE A 449 -28.83 -17.86 -13.01
CA PHE A 449 -27.57 -18.58 -12.81
C PHE A 449 -26.75 -17.97 -11.67
N VAL A 450 -26.62 -16.65 -11.62
CA VAL A 450 -25.89 -15.93 -10.56
C VAL A 450 -26.52 -16.22 -9.19
N GLU A 451 -27.85 -16.23 -9.11
CA GLU A 451 -28.60 -16.61 -7.91
C GLU A 451 -28.35 -18.08 -7.52
N ALA A 452 -28.34 -19.00 -8.48
CA ALA A 452 -28.05 -20.42 -8.24
C ALA A 452 -26.61 -20.64 -7.74
N VAL A 453 -25.64 -19.88 -8.25
CA VAL A 453 -24.25 -19.94 -7.80
C VAL A 453 -24.11 -19.47 -6.36
N ALA A 454 -24.70 -18.32 -6.01
CA ALA A 454 -24.65 -17.76 -4.66
C ALA A 454 -25.33 -18.66 -3.60
N ASN A 455 -26.37 -19.40 -4.01
CA ASN A 455 -27.11 -20.31 -3.12
C ASN A 455 -26.65 -21.77 -3.22
N SER A 456 -25.51 -22.03 -3.85
CA SER A 456 -24.98 -23.39 -4.00
C SER A 456 -24.60 -24.02 -2.66
N LYS A 457 -24.59 -25.36 -2.62
CA LYS A 457 -24.10 -26.13 -1.47
C LYS A 457 -22.59 -26.06 -1.26
N TYR A 458 -21.84 -25.46 -2.20
CA TYR A 458 -20.39 -25.34 -2.16
C TYR A 458 -19.91 -23.97 -1.62
N LYS A 459 -20.82 -23.12 -1.15
CA LYS A 459 -20.55 -21.75 -0.67
C LYS A 459 -19.46 -21.64 0.42
N ASP A 460 -19.28 -22.68 1.23
CA ASP A 460 -18.26 -22.69 2.30
C ASP A 460 -16.85 -22.90 1.73
N ARG A 461 -16.75 -23.33 0.45
CA ARG A 461 -15.53 -23.75 -0.22
C ARG A 461 -15.18 -22.86 -1.41
N PHE A 462 -16.18 -22.40 -2.17
CA PHE A 462 -16.01 -21.49 -3.28
C PHE A 462 -16.84 -20.22 -3.07
N PHE A 463 -16.19 -19.06 -3.27
CA PHE A 463 -16.82 -17.76 -3.16
C PHE A 463 -17.04 -17.13 -4.55
N PRO A 464 -18.28 -16.96 -4.99
CA PRO A 464 -18.59 -16.36 -6.29
C PRO A 464 -18.22 -14.88 -6.37
N VAL A 465 -17.51 -14.50 -7.43
CA VAL A 465 -17.23 -13.10 -7.79
C VAL A 465 -17.74 -12.85 -9.20
N ASN A 466 -18.83 -12.10 -9.34
CA ASN A 466 -19.47 -11.80 -10.61
C ASN A 466 -18.91 -10.49 -11.19
N PHE A 467 -18.42 -10.56 -12.43
CA PHE A 467 -17.94 -9.45 -13.23
C PHE A 467 -18.94 -9.19 -14.36
N THR A 468 -19.64 -8.05 -14.30
CA THR A 468 -20.57 -7.63 -15.34
C THR A 468 -19.88 -6.69 -16.35
N PHE A 469 -19.78 -7.13 -17.60
CA PHE A 469 -19.31 -6.35 -18.75
C PHE A 469 -20.46 -5.55 -19.39
N GLY A 470 -20.12 -4.55 -20.22
CA GLY A 470 -21.09 -3.67 -20.85
C GLY A 470 -21.85 -4.33 -22.00
N VAL A 471 -23.01 -3.75 -22.34
CA VAL A 471 -23.74 -4.10 -23.58
C VAL A 471 -23.22 -3.18 -24.68
N SER A 472 -22.50 -3.77 -25.64
CA SER A 472 -21.84 -3.11 -26.78
C SER A 472 -22.50 -1.78 -27.24
N SER A 473 -21.76 -0.68 -27.08
CA SER A 473 -21.87 0.50 -27.94
C SER A 473 -20.58 0.59 -28.75
N SER A 474 -20.70 0.67 -30.07
CA SER A 474 -19.62 0.60 -31.07
C SER A 474 -18.65 1.80 -31.02
N GLU A 475 -17.84 1.89 -29.97
CA GLU A 475 -16.82 2.93 -29.79
C GLU A 475 -15.51 2.32 -29.24
N LEU A 476 -14.40 2.52 -29.95
CA LEU A 476 -13.05 1.99 -29.62
C LEU A 476 -12.60 2.21 -28.17
N VAL A 477 -13.06 3.30 -27.53
CA VAL A 477 -12.73 3.62 -26.13
C VAL A 477 -13.34 2.59 -25.18
N TYR A 478 -14.56 2.11 -25.45
CA TYR A 478 -15.24 1.12 -24.62
C TYR A 478 -14.58 -0.26 -24.73
N GLU A 479 -14.17 -0.67 -25.93
CA GLU A 479 -13.46 -1.96 -26.14
C GLU A 479 -12.18 -2.03 -25.30
N LYS A 480 -11.35 -0.99 -25.35
CA LYS A 480 -10.12 -0.92 -24.54
C LYS A 480 -10.43 -0.96 -23.03
N THR A 481 -11.49 -0.27 -22.62
CA THR A 481 -11.92 -0.14 -21.22
C THR A 481 -12.37 -1.50 -20.67
N GLU A 482 -13.11 -2.31 -21.44
CA GLU A 482 -13.50 -3.67 -21.04
C GLU A 482 -12.32 -4.65 -20.96
N LEU A 483 -11.34 -4.54 -21.86
CA LEU A 483 -10.11 -5.35 -21.81
C LEU A 483 -9.26 -5.03 -20.57
N GLU A 484 -9.21 -3.76 -20.17
CA GLU A 484 -8.60 -3.34 -18.90
C GLU A 484 -9.34 -3.96 -17.70
N PHE A 485 -10.68 -3.96 -17.72
CA PHE A 485 -11.50 -4.60 -16.69
C PHE A 485 -11.30 -6.11 -16.61
N ALA A 486 -11.24 -6.82 -17.74
CA ALA A 486 -10.92 -8.24 -17.79
C ALA A 486 -9.55 -8.55 -17.18
N GLY A 487 -8.57 -7.67 -17.36
CA GLY A 487 -7.24 -7.78 -16.75
C GLY A 487 -7.25 -7.78 -15.22
N LEU A 488 -8.24 -7.11 -14.60
CA LEU A 488 -8.37 -7.00 -13.14
C LEU A 488 -8.79 -8.29 -12.46
N ILE A 489 -9.42 -9.22 -13.19
CA ILE A 489 -9.87 -10.50 -12.63
C ILE A 489 -8.68 -11.31 -12.09
N ARG A 490 -7.48 -11.17 -12.65
CA ARG A 490 -6.25 -11.78 -12.08
C ARG A 490 -6.01 -11.39 -10.63
N ARG A 491 -6.44 -10.19 -10.21
CA ARG A 491 -6.21 -9.66 -8.87
C ARG A 491 -7.07 -10.34 -7.81
N VAL A 492 -8.25 -10.84 -8.16
CA VAL A 492 -9.07 -11.62 -7.23
C VAL A 492 -8.60 -13.07 -7.09
N ARG A 493 -7.54 -13.47 -7.82
CA ARG A 493 -6.92 -14.81 -7.79
C ARG A 493 -7.96 -15.95 -7.87
N PRO A 494 -8.77 -15.98 -8.93
CA PRO A 494 -9.83 -16.98 -9.03
C PRO A 494 -9.24 -18.37 -9.26
N VAL A 495 -9.91 -19.40 -8.72
CA VAL A 495 -9.54 -20.81 -8.97
C VAL A 495 -10.26 -21.42 -10.17
N ALA A 496 -11.23 -20.70 -10.74
CA ALA A 496 -11.91 -21.05 -11.98
C ALA A 496 -12.55 -19.81 -12.61
N LEU A 497 -12.77 -19.88 -13.92
CA LEU A 497 -13.53 -18.89 -14.69
C LEU A 497 -14.80 -19.51 -15.25
N ILE A 498 -15.93 -18.84 -15.09
CA ILE A 498 -17.21 -19.20 -15.70
C ILE A 498 -17.63 -18.05 -16.61
N ILE A 499 -17.69 -18.29 -17.92
CA ILE A 499 -17.93 -17.25 -18.92
C ILE A 499 -19.27 -17.52 -19.61
N PHE A 500 -20.24 -16.63 -19.42
CA PHE A 500 -21.45 -16.57 -20.23
C PHE A 500 -21.13 -15.87 -21.56
N ALA A 501 -20.63 -16.65 -22.50
CA ALA A 501 -19.98 -16.09 -23.69
C ALA A 501 -20.95 -15.56 -24.76
N GLU A 502 -22.24 -15.92 -24.71
CA GLU A 502 -23.24 -15.41 -25.69
C GLU A 502 -23.72 -13.97 -25.37
N ILE A 503 -23.70 -13.60 -24.08
CA ILE A 503 -24.16 -12.27 -23.62
C ILE A 503 -23.05 -11.22 -23.63
N ILE A 504 -21.78 -11.63 -23.49
CA ILE A 504 -20.63 -10.74 -23.68
C ILE A 504 -20.47 -10.50 -25.19
N LYS A 505 -20.68 -9.26 -25.63
CA LYS A 505 -20.67 -8.91 -27.07
C LYS A 505 -19.27 -8.70 -27.64
N ASN A 506 -18.31 -8.38 -26.79
CA ASN A 506 -16.92 -8.19 -27.17
C ASN A 506 -16.17 -9.53 -27.15
N GLU A 507 -15.90 -10.09 -28.34
CA GLU A 507 -15.20 -11.39 -28.43
C GLU A 507 -13.76 -11.33 -27.91
N GLU A 508 -13.07 -10.18 -28.03
CA GLU A 508 -11.69 -10.02 -27.53
C GLU A 508 -11.62 -10.17 -26.00
N VAL A 509 -12.65 -9.71 -25.28
CA VAL A 509 -12.76 -9.92 -23.83
C VAL A 509 -12.84 -11.41 -23.52
N ILE A 510 -13.67 -12.16 -24.24
CA ILE A 510 -13.80 -13.62 -24.04
C ILE A 510 -12.46 -14.32 -24.29
N GLU A 511 -11.78 -13.97 -25.37
CA GLU A 511 -10.45 -14.52 -25.70
C GLU A 511 -9.40 -14.19 -24.64
N GLN A 512 -9.38 -12.97 -24.10
CA GLN A 512 -8.48 -12.56 -23.03
C GLN A 512 -8.73 -13.35 -21.73
N LEU A 513 -9.99 -13.61 -21.39
CA LEU A 513 -10.36 -14.41 -20.22
C LEU A 513 -9.92 -15.88 -20.38
N ILE A 514 -10.15 -16.48 -21.56
CA ILE A 514 -9.69 -17.84 -21.86
C ILE A 514 -8.16 -17.92 -21.80
N LYS A 515 -7.47 -16.93 -22.36
CA LYS A 515 -6.00 -16.83 -22.31
C LYS A 515 -5.50 -16.74 -20.86
N MET A 516 -6.14 -15.92 -20.03
CA MET A 516 -5.84 -15.82 -18.61
C MET A 516 -5.95 -17.16 -17.90
N GLY A 517 -7.03 -17.91 -18.12
CA GLY A 517 -7.18 -19.23 -17.50
C GLY A 517 -6.07 -20.22 -17.86
N LYS A 518 -5.60 -20.18 -19.12
CA LYS A 518 -4.46 -20.99 -19.59
C LYS A 518 -3.13 -20.57 -18.95
N GLU A 519 -2.89 -19.26 -18.83
CA GLU A 519 -1.66 -18.70 -18.22
C GLU A 519 -1.56 -19.03 -16.72
N GLU A 520 -2.68 -18.94 -16.01
CA GLU A 520 -2.75 -19.18 -14.55
C GLU A 520 -3.01 -20.66 -14.21
N ASN A 521 -3.14 -21.53 -15.22
CA ASN A 521 -3.44 -22.96 -15.08
C ASN A 521 -4.72 -23.25 -14.24
N ILE A 522 -5.79 -22.51 -14.52
CA ILE A 522 -7.11 -22.69 -13.90
C ILE A 522 -8.17 -23.12 -14.93
N PRO A 523 -9.17 -23.93 -14.56
CA PRO A 523 -10.22 -24.37 -15.48
C PRO A 523 -11.10 -23.20 -15.93
N VAL A 524 -11.42 -23.19 -17.22
CA VAL A 524 -12.31 -22.21 -17.86
C VAL A 524 -13.57 -22.92 -18.34
N PHE A 525 -14.71 -22.53 -17.78
CA PHE A 525 -16.03 -22.98 -18.18
C PHE A 525 -16.67 -21.93 -19.08
N THR A 526 -17.21 -22.35 -20.21
CA THR A 526 -18.01 -21.49 -21.08
C THR A 526 -19.45 -21.97 -21.06
N VAL A 527 -20.40 -21.04 -21.02
CA VAL A 527 -21.83 -21.33 -20.98
C VAL A 527 -22.49 -20.79 -22.25
N GLN A 528 -23.34 -21.60 -22.88
CA GLN A 528 -24.09 -21.32 -24.13
C GLN A 528 -23.29 -21.17 -25.44
N LYS A 529 -21.96 -21.02 -25.38
CA LYS A 529 -21.10 -20.92 -26.58
C LYS A 529 -19.85 -21.77 -26.44
N HIS A 530 -19.53 -22.50 -27.50
CA HIS A 530 -18.38 -23.42 -27.54
C HIS A 530 -17.07 -22.68 -27.80
N PHE A 531 -16.03 -23.00 -27.03
CA PHE A 531 -14.64 -22.58 -27.24
C PHE A 531 -13.66 -23.74 -27.00
N ASP A 532 -12.65 -23.85 -27.86
CA ASP A 532 -11.64 -24.90 -27.76
C ASP A 532 -10.69 -24.71 -26.57
N GLY A 533 -10.40 -25.81 -25.88
CA GLY A 533 -9.60 -25.81 -24.66
C GLY A 533 -10.34 -25.30 -23.42
N CYS A 534 -11.66 -25.14 -23.49
CA CYS A 534 -12.55 -24.84 -22.37
C CYS A 534 -13.44 -26.06 -22.03
N ILE A 535 -14.07 -26.03 -20.86
CA ILE A 535 -15.12 -26.97 -20.46
C ILE A 535 -16.46 -26.34 -20.83
N ASN A 536 -17.08 -26.83 -21.90
CA ASN A 536 -18.23 -26.19 -22.51
C ASN A 536 -19.55 -26.71 -21.92
N LEU A 537 -20.32 -25.86 -21.24
CA LEU A 537 -21.67 -26.15 -20.78
C LEU A 537 -22.68 -25.63 -21.82
N ASP A 538 -23.27 -26.54 -22.58
CA ASP A 538 -24.19 -26.21 -23.67
C ASP A 538 -25.59 -26.80 -23.43
N PHE A 539 -26.61 -26.21 -24.05
CA PHE A 539 -28.02 -26.50 -23.74
C PHE A 539 -28.72 -27.15 -24.94
N ASN A 540 -29.47 -28.22 -24.68
CA ASN A 540 -30.20 -28.94 -25.71
C ASN A 540 -31.57 -28.30 -25.99
N TYR A 541 -31.56 -27.18 -26.73
CA TYR A 541 -32.76 -26.42 -27.07
C TYR A 541 -33.78 -27.26 -27.87
N ALA A 542 -33.32 -28.02 -28.87
CA ALA A 542 -34.17 -28.83 -29.73
C ALA A 542 -34.93 -29.90 -28.93
N SER A 543 -34.23 -30.68 -28.10
CA SER A 543 -34.85 -31.73 -27.26
C SER A 543 -35.84 -31.12 -26.27
N GLY A 544 -35.48 -29.99 -25.66
CA GLY A 544 -36.39 -29.24 -24.80
C GLY A 544 -37.68 -28.83 -25.51
N PHE A 545 -37.54 -28.23 -26.69
CA PHE A 545 -38.69 -27.74 -27.45
C PHE A 545 -39.54 -28.91 -27.96
N GLU A 546 -38.91 -30.03 -28.32
CA GLU A 546 -39.61 -31.27 -28.70
C GLU A 546 -40.50 -31.77 -27.57
N LYS A 547 -40.01 -31.78 -26.32
CA LYS A 547 -40.81 -32.14 -25.14
C LYS A 547 -42.05 -31.25 -25.01
N MET A 548 -41.93 -29.95 -25.27
CA MET A 548 -43.07 -29.01 -25.22
C MET A 548 -44.09 -29.28 -26.34
N VAL A 549 -43.62 -29.45 -27.57
CA VAL A 549 -44.50 -29.71 -28.72
C VAL A 549 -45.23 -31.04 -28.56
N ARG A 550 -44.52 -32.09 -28.11
CA ARG A 550 -45.12 -33.38 -27.77
C ARG A 550 -46.12 -33.26 -26.64
N HIS A 551 -45.85 -32.48 -25.59
CA HIS A 551 -46.80 -32.27 -24.51
C HIS A 551 -48.15 -31.75 -25.04
N VAL A 552 -48.14 -30.77 -25.94
CA VAL A 552 -49.37 -30.21 -26.54
C VAL A 552 -50.09 -31.24 -27.44
N ILE A 553 -49.35 -31.95 -28.28
CA ILE A 553 -49.95 -32.84 -29.30
C ILE A 553 -50.33 -34.20 -28.69
N GLU A 554 -49.47 -34.78 -27.87
CA GLU A 554 -49.56 -36.14 -27.36
C GLU A 554 -50.24 -36.21 -26.00
N ASP A 555 -49.99 -35.28 -25.07
CA ASP A 555 -50.62 -35.34 -23.75
C ASP A 555 -51.99 -34.66 -23.77
N HIS A 556 -52.09 -33.46 -24.34
CA HIS A 556 -53.35 -32.73 -24.47
C HIS A 556 -54.20 -33.16 -25.68
N LYS A 557 -53.66 -34.01 -26.55
CA LYS A 557 -54.35 -34.54 -27.75
C LYS A 557 -54.86 -33.44 -28.69
N VAL A 558 -54.11 -32.33 -28.82
CA VAL A 558 -54.49 -31.19 -29.67
C VAL A 558 -53.80 -31.28 -31.03
N SER A 559 -54.59 -31.38 -32.10
CA SER A 559 -54.09 -31.42 -33.49
C SER A 559 -54.25 -30.10 -34.25
N ASP A 560 -55.07 -29.16 -33.73
CA ASP A 560 -55.27 -27.82 -34.29
C ASP A 560 -54.35 -26.83 -33.57
N VAL A 561 -53.12 -26.74 -34.08
CA VAL A 561 -51.99 -26.05 -33.46
C VAL A 561 -51.39 -24.99 -34.38
N MET A 562 -50.93 -23.90 -33.78
CA MET A 562 -50.16 -22.84 -34.44
C MET A 562 -48.85 -22.60 -33.69
N MET A 563 -47.81 -22.24 -34.41
CA MET A 563 -46.51 -21.87 -33.86
C MET A 563 -46.19 -20.39 -34.11
N PHE A 564 -45.68 -19.71 -33.09
CA PHE A 564 -44.90 -18.48 -33.25
C PHE A 564 -43.41 -18.79 -33.13
N ALA A 565 -42.70 -18.77 -34.26
CA ALA A 565 -41.24 -18.79 -34.30
C ALA A 565 -40.65 -17.41 -33.96
N GLY A 566 -39.34 -17.34 -33.72
CA GLY A 566 -38.62 -16.08 -33.57
C GLY A 566 -38.37 -15.39 -34.91
N PHE A 567 -37.17 -14.80 -35.06
CA PHE A 567 -36.74 -14.18 -36.31
C PHE A 567 -36.72 -15.19 -37.46
N ARG A 568 -37.04 -14.72 -38.67
CA ARG A 568 -36.83 -15.48 -39.91
C ARG A 568 -35.33 -15.61 -40.19
N ASP A 569 -34.91 -16.74 -40.75
CA ASP A 569 -33.52 -17.03 -41.12
C ASP A 569 -32.55 -17.04 -39.92
N ASN A 570 -33.06 -17.26 -38.70
CA ASN A 570 -32.26 -17.39 -37.49
C ASN A 570 -32.12 -18.87 -37.10
N ARG A 571 -30.89 -19.32 -36.81
CA ARG A 571 -30.59 -20.72 -36.49
C ARG A 571 -31.50 -21.31 -35.40
N PHE A 572 -31.73 -20.59 -34.31
CA PHE A 572 -32.56 -21.06 -33.20
C PHE A 572 -34.05 -21.15 -33.58
N SER A 573 -34.53 -20.24 -34.42
CA SER A 573 -35.90 -20.31 -34.96
C SER A 573 -36.06 -21.51 -35.88
N GLU A 574 -35.14 -21.71 -36.82
CA GLU A 574 -35.22 -22.80 -37.81
C GLU A 574 -35.14 -24.17 -37.13
N GLU A 575 -34.25 -24.35 -36.16
CA GLU A 575 -34.15 -25.59 -35.37
C GLU A 575 -35.49 -25.92 -34.65
N ARG A 576 -36.14 -24.92 -34.04
CA ARG A 576 -37.45 -25.10 -33.38
C ARG A 576 -38.56 -25.38 -34.39
N ILE A 577 -38.53 -24.77 -35.58
CA ILE A 577 -39.49 -25.03 -36.67
C ILE A 577 -39.33 -26.47 -37.19
N GLU A 578 -38.10 -26.95 -37.34
CA GLU A 578 -37.81 -28.34 -37.74
C GLU A 578 -38.34 -29.34 -36.73
N VAL A 579 -38.11 -29.09 -35.43
CA VAL A 579 -38.69 -29.90 -34.34
C VAL A 579 -40.21 -29.90 -34.40
N TYR A 580 -40.84 -28.73 -34.59
CA TYR A 580 -42.30 -28.63 -34.71
C TYR A 580 -42.83 -29.45 -35.90
N ARG A 581 -42.21 -29.32 -37.08
CA ARG A 581 -42.58 -30.10 -38.28
C ARG A 581 -42.40 -31.60 -38.07
N LYS A 582 -41.30 -32.01 -37.43
CA LYS A 582 -41.00 -33.40 -37.10
C LYS A 582 -42.12 -34.02 -36.24
N VAL A 583 -42.46 -33.39 -35.11
CA VAL A 583 -43.46 -33.93 -34.18
C VAL A 583 -44.85 -33.98 -34.81
N LEU A 584 -45.22 -32.99 -35.63
CA LEU A 584 -46.48 -33.00 -36.38
C LEU A 584 -46.56 -34.18 -37.35
N SER A 585 -45.49 -34.39 -38.14
CA SER A 585 -45.41 -35.49 -39.12
C SER A 585 -45.53 -36.85 -38.44
N GLU A 586 -44.83 -37.06 -37.32
CA GLU A 586 -44.88 -38.31 -36.55
C GLU A 586 -46.26 -38.60 -35.95
N ASN A 587 -47.04 -37.55 -35.66
CA ASN A 587 -48.40 -37.66 -35.14
C ASN A 587 -49.48 -37.58 -36.25
N GLY A 588 -49.09 -37.65 -37.53
CA GLY A 588 -50.00 -37.66 -38.67
C GLY A 588 -50.72 -36.34 -38.94
N ILE A 589 -50.18 -35.22 -38.47
CA ILE A 589 -50.73 -33.86 -38.67
C ILE A 589 -50.01 -33.21 -39.85
N ALA A 590 -50.76 -32.88 -40.90
CA ALA A 590 -50.19 -32.21 -42.08
C ALA A 590 -49.83 -30.75 -41.77
N PHE A 591 -48.56 -30.38 -41.98
CA PHE A 591 -48.09 -29.01 -41.84
C PHE A 591 -48.68 -28.11 -42.93
N LYS A 592 -49.26 -26.97 -42.53
CA LYS A 592 -49.83 -25.96 -43.43
C LYS A 592 -49.16 -24.61 -43.19
N ASP A 593 -49.09 -23.78 -44.23
CA ASP A 593 -48.43 -22.46 -44.14
C ASP A 593 -49.10 -21.51 -43.15
N ASP A 594 -50.40 -21.68 -42.90
CA ASP A 594 -51.16 -20.88 -41.93
C ASP A 594 -50.96 -21.30 -40.47
N MET A 595 -50.17 -22.36 -40.20
CA MET A 595 -49.80 -22.82 -38.86
C MET A 595 -48.53 -22.16 -38.32
N LEU A 596 -47.74 -21.44 -39.13
CA LEU A 596 -46.46 -20.86 -38.72
C LEU A 596 -46.45 -19.34 -38.91
N TYR A 597 -46.17 -18.63 -37.83
CA TYR A 597 -45.97 -17.18 -37.83
C TYR A 597 -44.60 -16.86 -37.24
N TYR A 598 -44.00 -15.79 -37.73
CA TYR A 598 -42.71 -15.30 -37.21
C TYR A 598 -42.95 -14.20 -36.19
N GLY A 599 -42.01 -14.05 -35.26
CA GLY A 599 -41.92 -12.94 -34.32
C GLY A 599 -40.50 -12.40 -34.34
N ASP A 600 -40.09 -11.85 -33.21
CA ASP A 600 -38.77 -11.26 -32.96
C ASP A 600 -38.26 -11.60 -31.55
N PHE A 601 -38.81 -12.67 -30.96
CA PHE A 601 -38.62 -13.06 -29.56
C PHE A 601 -39.16 -12.04 -28.53
N ARG A 602 -39.88 -10.98 -28.96
CA ARG A 602 -40.46 -9.96 -28.07
C ARG A 602 -41.99 -10.14 -27.98
N GLY A 603 -42.52 -9.87 -26.78
CA GLY A 603 -43.95 -10.07 -26.50
C GLY A 603 -44.87 -9.06 -27.17
N TYR A 604 -44.45 -7.80 -27.26
CA TYR A 604 -45.26 -6.71 -27.84
C TYR A 604 -45.60 -6.98 -29.31
N THR A 605 -44.62 -7.34 -30.11
CA THR A 605 -44.73 -7.56 -31.56
C THR A 605 -45.67 -8.71 -31.88
N VAL A 606 -45.63 -9.78 -31.07
CA VAL A 606 -46.56 -10.92 -31.19
C VAL A 606 -47.96 -10.55 -30.69
N SER A 607 -48.08 -9.73 -29.65
CA SER A 607 -49.37 -9.24 -29.16
C SER A 607 -50.10 -8.44 -30.26
N GLU A 608 -49.42 -7.51 -30.94
CA GLU A 608 -50.00 -6.73 -32.04
C GLU A 608 -50.46 -7.62 -33.18
N ARG A 609 -49.61 -8.57 -33.62
CA ARG A 609 -49.99 -9.53 -34.67
C ARG A 609 -51.21 -10.37 -34.29
N MET A 610 -51.29 -10.81 -33.03
CA MET A 610 -52.45 -11.56 -32.56
C MET A 610 -53.72 -10.70 -32.54
N GLU A 611 -53.62 -9.44 -32.10
CA GLU A 611 -54.73 -8.48 -32.15
C GLU A 611 -55.20 -8.23 -33.60
N GLU A 612 -54.27 -8.06 -34.54
CA GLU A 612 -54.58 -7.94 -35.97
C GLU A 612 -55.31 -9.19 -36.51
N MET A 613 -54.80 -10.38 -36.21
CA MET A 613 -55.41 -11.65 -36.64
C MET A 613 -56.84 -11.79 -36.11
N ILE A 614 -57.07 -11.46 -34.84
CA ILE A 614 -58.39 -11.49 -34.22
C ILE A 614 -59.32 -10.46 -34.88
N SER A 615 -58.83 -9.23 -35.13
CA SER A 615 -59.62 -8.16 -35.76
C SER A 615 -60.05 -8.49 -37.21
N GLN A 616 -59.22 -9.27 -37.92
CA GLN A 616 -59.51 -9.78 -39.26
C GLN A 616 -60.49 -10.96 -39.26
N GLY A 617 -60.95 -11.41 -38.09
CA GLY A 617 -61.86 -12.54 -37.95
C GLY A 617 -61.22 -13.89 -38.28
N LYS A 618 -59.88 -14.02 -38.19
CA LYS A 618 -59.23 -15.32 -38.33
C LYS A 618 -59.70 -16.26 -37.22
N GLN A 619 -59.98 -17.51 -37.60
CA GLN A 619 -60.27 -18.57 -36.64
C GLN A 619 -59.01 -18.89 -35.84
N LEU A 620 -59.13 -18.85 -34.50
CA LEU A 620 -58.02 -19.18 -33.61
C LEU A 620 -57.85 -20.70 -33.50
N PRO A 621 -56.60 -21.19 -33.42
CA PRO A 621 -56.30 -22.60 -33.20
C PRO A 621 -56.67 -23.01 -31.76
N LYS A 622 -56.70 -24.31 -31.49
CA LYS A 622 -56.87 -24.84 -30.12
C LYS A 622 -55.63 -24.67 -29.24
N ALA A 623 -54.45 -24.61 -29.83
CA ALA A 623 -53.21 -24.34 -29.11
C ALA A 623 -52.23 -23.47 -29.90
N ILE A 624 -51.53 -22.59 -29.20
CA ILE A 624 -50.45 -21.75 -29.74
C ILE A 624 -49.16 -22.07 -28.99
N ILE A 625 -48.15 -22.54 -29.74
CA ILE A 625 -46.83 -22.88 -29.23
C ILE A 625 -45.86 -21.76 -29.62
N CYS A 626 -45.39 -21.01 -28.63
CA CYS A 626 -44.43 -19.95 -28.87
C CYS A 626 -43.00 -20.46 -28.68
N ALA A 627 -42.09 -20.01 -29.55
CA ALA A 627 -40.68 -20.37 -29.46
C ALA A 627 -39.98 -19.77 -28.24
N ASN A 628 -40.55 -18.79 -27.54
CA ASN A 628 -40.10 -18.36 -26.21
C ASN A 628 -41.25 -17.85 -25.34
N ASP A 629 -40.95 -17.64 -24.05
CA ASP A 629 -41.90 -17.18 -23.04
C ASP A 629 -42.36 -15.74 -23.27
N SER A 630 -41.45 -14.84 -23.68
CA SER A 630 -41.80 -13.44 -23.96
C SER A 630 -42.90 -13.32 -25.01
N MET A 631 -42.80 -14.07 -26.11
CA MET A 631 -43.85 -14.14 -27.13
C MET A 631 -45.13 -14.79 -26.59
N ALA A 632 -45.03 -15.84 -25.79
CA ALA A 632 -46.18 -16.50 -25.19
C ALA A 632 -46.99 -15.59 -24.25
N ILE A 633 -46.30 -14.74 -23.46
CA ILE A 633 -46.91 -13.70 -22.63
C ILE A 633 -47.64 -12.67 -23.51
N GLY A 634 -47.03 -12.29 -24.64
CA GLY A 634 -47.67 -11.44 -25.66
C GLY A 634 -48.97 -12.03 -26.19
N VAL A 635 -48.94 -13.32 -26.58
CA VAL A 635 -50.15 -14.05 -27.02
C VAL A 635 -51.22 -14.08 -25.92
N CYS A 636 -50.86 -14.43 -24.69
CA CYS A 636 -51.81 -14.45 -23.56
C CYS A 636 -52.45 -13.06 -23.34
N THR A 637 -51.67 -11.99 -23.50
CA THR A 637 -52.15 -10.62 -23.34
C THR A 637 -53.16 -10.24 -24.44
N ALA A 638 -52.83 -10.51 -25.70
CA ALA A 638 -53.73 -10.25 -26.82
C ALA A 638 -55.04 -11.04 -26.73
N LEU A 639 -54.97 -12.34 -26.40
CA LEU A 639 -56.15 -13.20 -26.24
C LEU A 639 -57.08 -12.66 -25.13
N ARG A 640 -56.52 -12.37 -23.95
CA ARG A 640 -57.27 -11.86 -22.81
C ARG A 640 -57.92 -10.50 -23.09
N LYS A 641 -57.22 -9.57 -23.74
CA LYS A 641 -57.75 -8.25 -24.12
C LYS A 641 -58.95 -8.36 -25.07
N ASN A 642 -58.99 -9.42 -25.88
CA ASN A 642 -60.08 -9.72 -26.81
C ASN A 642 -61.11 -10.71 -26.25
N GLY A 643 -61.09 -11.00 -24.93
CA GLY A 643 -62.11 -11.80 -24.26
C GLY A 643 -61.94 -13.32 -24.35
N TYR A 644 -60.83 -13.82 -24.92
CA TYR A 644 -60.51 -15.25 -24.94
C TYR A 644 -59.85 -15.70 -23.64
N ARG A 645 -60.19 -16.89 -23.17
CA ARG A 645 -59.63 -17.49 -21.96
C ARG A 645 -58.49 -18.46 -22.32
N VAL A 646 -57.42 -18.37 -21.54
CA VAL A 646 -56.31 -19.32 -21.57
C VAL A 646 -56.39 -20.12 -20.27
N PRO A 647 -56.37 -21.47 -20.29
CA PRO A 647 -56.25 -22.37 -21.46
C PRO A 647 -57.59 -22.72 -22.14
N GLU A 648 -58.74 -22.31 -21.60
CA GLU A 648 -60.04 -22.93 -21.92
C GLU A 648 -60.50 -22.73 -23.37
N ASP A 649 -60.18 -21.59 -23.98
CA ASP A 649 -60.51 -21.30 -25.39
C ASP A 649 -59.31 -21.58 -26.30
N VAL A 650 -58.12 -21.15 -25.88
CA VAL A 650 -56.84 -21.38 -26.57
C VAL A 650 -55.76 -21.71 -25.53
N LEU A 651 -55.11 -22.86 -25.69
CA LEU A 651 -53.95 -23.26 -24.91
C LEU A 651 -52.70 -22.50 -25.38
N VAL A 652 -51.85 -22.04 -24.46
CA VAL A 652 -50.63 -21.30 -24.82
C VAL A 652 -49.43 -21.85 -24.07
N THR A 653 -48.34 -22.12 -24.79
CA THR A 653 -47.06 -22.56 -24.20
C THR A 653 -45.92 -21.67 -24.66
N GLY A 654 -44.95 -21.48 -23.77
CA GLY A 654 -43.68 -20.81 -24.07
C GLY A 654 -42.49 -21.76 -24.00
N PHE A 655 -41.30 -21.16 -23.95
CA PHE A 655 -40.01 -21.82 -23.85
C PHE A 655 -39.00 -20.84 -23.22
N ASP A 656 -37.97 -21.32 -22.52
CA ASP A 656 -36.90 -20.60 -21.80
C ASP A 656 -37.07 -20.56 -20.27
N GLY A 657 -38.30 -20.49 -19.74
CA GLY A 657 -38.54 -20.58 -18.30
C GLY A 657 -38.36 -19.28 -17.52
N ILE A 658 -38.54 -18.13 -18.18
CA ILE A 658 -38.25 -16.81 -17.63
C ILE A 658 -39.10 -16.49 -16.39
N VAL A 659 -38.59 -15.64 -15.51
CA VAL A 659 -39.24 -15.26 -14.24
C VAL A 659 -40.60 -14.62 -14.51
N ARG A 660 -40.69 -13.78 -15.55
CA ARG A 660 -41.96 -13.14 -15.96
C ARG A 660 -43.08 -14.13 -16.29
N GLY A 661 -42.75 -15.34 -16.74
CA GLY A 661 -43.73 -16.40 -17.01
C GLY A 661 -44.47 -16.86 -15.74
N ARG A 662 -43.85 -16.70 -14.56
CA ARG A 662 -44.45 -17.02 -13.25
C ARG A 662 -45.56 -16.05 -12.85
N TYR A 663 -45.51 -14.82 -13.34
CA TYR A 663 -46.46 -13.75 -13.03
C TYR A 663 -47.50 -13.52 -14.14
N ASN A 664 -47.40 -14.27 -15.24
CA ASN A 664 -48.40 -14.23 -16.31
C ASN A 664 -49.75 -14.75 -15.79
N ILE A 665 -50.84 -14.26 -16.36
CA ILE A 665 -52.19 -14.70 -16.03
C ILE A 665 -52.80 -15.35 -17.27
N PRO A 666 -53.00 -16.69 -17.29
CA PRO A 666 -52.59 -17.67 -16.27
C PRO A 666 -51.07 -17.96 -16.28
N VAL A 667 -50.53 -18.54 -15.19
CA VAL A 667 -49.10 -18.87 -15.08
C VAL A 667 -48.65 -19.72 -16.27
N LEU A 668 -47.56 -19.30 -16.92
CA LEU A 668 -47.13 -19.83 -18.21
C LEU A 668 -46.47 -21.21 -18.09
N SER A 669 -46.95 -22.13 -18.92
CA SER A 669 -46.38 -23.47 -19.14
C SER A 669 -45.22 -23.34 -20.13
N THR A 670 -44.07 -23.88 -19.77
CA THR A 670 -42.79 -23.60 -20.45
C THR A 670 -41.81 -24.76 -20.27
N CYS A 671 -40.61 -24.64 -20.82
CA CYS A 671 -39.46 -25.47 -20.50
C CYS A 671 -38.34 -24.60 -19.92
N SER A 672 -37.65 -25.06 -18.88
CA SER A 672 -36.53 -24.32 -18.27
C SER A 672 -35.28 -25.17 -18.12
N ILE A 673 -34.13 -24.51 -18.03
CA ILE A 673 -32.88 -25.11 -17.54
C ILE A 673 -32.91 -25.15 -16.01
N ASP A 674 -32.38 -26.22 -15.43
CA ASP A 674 -32.08 -26.29 -14.01
C ASP A 674 -30.67 -25.72 -13.76
N TYR A 675 -30.62 -24.42 -13.42
CA TYR A 675 -29.35 -23.76 -13.15
C TYR A 675 -28.65 -24.28 -11.90
N ALA A 676 -29.37 -24.85 -10.92
CA ALA A 676 -28.74 -25.47 -9.76
C ALA A 676 -27.96 -26.72 -10.16
N ASP A 677 -28.51 -27.55 -11.06
CA ASP A 677 -27.79 -28.71 -11.64
C ASP A 677 -26.58 -28.29 -12.50
N CYS A 678 -26.70 -27.19 -13.24
CA CYS A 678 -25.57 -26.60 -13.97
C CYS A 678 -24.41 -26.23 -13.02
N VAL A 679 -24.71 -25.48 -11.96
CA VAL A 679 -23.73 -25.05 -10.95
C VAL A 679 -23.13 -26.24 -10.22
N ASP A 680 -23.96 -27.21 -9.81
CA ASP A 680 -23.50 -28.44 -9.15
C ASP A 680 -22.51 -29.22 -10.02
N THR A 681 -22.72 -29.23 -11.33
CA THR A 681 -21.82 -29.88 -12.29
C THR A 681 -20.51 -29.14 -12.43
N ILE A 682 -20.54 -27.81 -12.57
CA ILE A 682 -19.34 -26.97 -12.65
C ILE A 682 -18.47 -27.16 -11.40
N TYR A 683 -19.06 -27.04 -10.20
CA TYR A 683 -18.29 -27.15 -8.96
C TYR A 683 -17.78 -28.57 -8.69
N LYS A 684 -18.53 -29.60 -9.08
CA LYS A 684 -18.02 -30.97 -9.00
C LYS A 684 -16.78 -31.19 -9.88
N ILE A 685 -16.81 -30.67 -11.11
CA ILE A 685 -15.65 -30.73 -12.02
C ILE A 685 -14.46 -29.95 -11.44
N LEU A 686 -14.72 -28.80 -10.81
CA LEU A 686 -13.70 -28.01 -10.14
C LEU A 686 -13.07 -28.75 -8.94
N GLU A 687 -13.87 -29.43 -8.12
CA GLU A 687 -13.35 -30.25 -7.01
C GLU A 687 -12.50 -31.42 -7.53
N ASP A 688 -12.93 -32.08 -8.60
CA ASP A 688 -12.16 -33.15 -9.25
C ASP A 688 -10.84 -32.59 -9.83
N HIS A 689 -10.85 -31.35 -10.30
CA HIS A 689 -9.66 -30.64 -10.75
C HIS A 689 -8.66 -30.34 -9.64
N GLU A 690 -9.12 -29.79 -8.53
CA GLU A 690 -8.27 -29.58 -7.34
C GLU A 690 -7.70 -30.90 -6.80
N ALA A 691 -8.42 -32.02 -6.97
CA ALA A 691 -7.98 -33.35 -6.57
C ALA A 691 -7.02 -34.02 -7.59
N GLY A 692 -6.68 -33.36 -8.70
CA GLY A 692 -5.74 -33.86 -9.71
C GLY A 692 -6.28 -35.00 -10.59
N LYS A 693 -7.61 -35.15 -10.71
CA LYS A 693 -8.23 -36.18 -11.54
C LYS A 693 -8.28 -35.73 -13.01
N GLY A 694 -7.17 -35.89 -13.73
CA GLY A 694 -6.90 -35.30 -15.05
C GLY A 694 -7.71 -35.77 -16.28
N ASP A 695 -9.03 -35.97 -16.18
CA ASP A 695 -9.91 -36.21 -17.34
C ASP A 695 -11.27 -35.54 -17.12
N TYR A 696 -11.53 -34.44 -17.84
CA TYR A 696 -12.78 -33.69 -17.77
C TYR A 696 -13.47 -33.69 -19.14
N PRO A 697 -14.80 -33.77 -19.19
CA PRO A 697 -15.54 -33.70 -20.44
C PRO A 697 -15.31 -32.34 -21.12
N GLY A 698 -14.93 -32.35 -22.40
CA GLY A 698 -14.78 -31.11 -23.19
C GLY A 698 -16.10 -30.35 -23.38
N THR A 699 -17.23 -31.08 -23.43
CA THR A 699 -18.58 -30.52 -23.51
C THR A 699 -19.54 -31.29 -22.60
N VAL A 700 -20.37 -30.57 -21.86
CA VAL A 700 -21.44 -31.08 -21.01
C VAL A 700 -22.77 -30.53 -21.51
N MET A 701 -23.62 -31.40 -22.06
CA MET A 701 -24.96 -31.02 -22.52
C MET A 701 -25.95 -31.02 -21.36
N LYS A 702 -26.72 -29.94 -21.20
CA LYS A 702 -27.81 -29.82 -20.23
C LYS A 702 -29.17 -29.85 -20.91
N GLU A 703 -30.08 -30.56 -20.26
CA GLU A 703 -31.41 -30.84 -20.77
C GLU A 703 -32.43 -29.86 -20.19
N TYR A 704 -33.31 -29.35 -21.04
CA TYR A 704 -34.48 -28.60 -20.62
C TYR A 704 -35.51 -29.54 -19.96
N SER A 705 -36.07 -29.07 -18.86
CA SER A 705 -37.16 -29.72 -18.14
C SER A 705 -38.49 -29.08 -18.52
N LEU A 706 -39.48 -29.93 -18.83
CA LEU A 706 -40.85 -29.49 -19.12
C LEU A 706 -41.54 -29.05 -17.82
N LEU A 707 -42.10 -27.85 -17.82
CA LEU A 707 -42.84 -27.25 -16.71
C LEU A 707 -44.29 -26.98 -17.14
N PRO A 708 -45.18 -28.00 -17.07
CA PRO A 708 -46.58 -27.83 -17.37
C PRO A 708 -47.27 -27.07 -16.22
N ARG A 709 -48.01 -26.00 -16.54
CA ARG A 709 -48.63 -25.10 -15.57
C ARG A 709 -50.07 -24.74 -15.97
N CYS A 710 -50.53 -23.56 -15.59
CA CYS A 710 -51.91 -23.12 -15.75
C CYS A 710 -52.27 -22.80 -17.22
N SER A 711 -51.34 -22.27 -18.02
CA SER A 711 -51.62 -21.89 -19.42
C SER A 711 -51.83 -23.05 -20.38
N CYS A 712 -51.46 -24.28 -19.98
CA CYS A 712 -51.84 -25.52 -20.64
C CYS A 712 -52.95 -26.29 -19.92
N GLY A 713 -53.35 -25.86 -18.72
CA GLY A 713 -54.41 -26.50 -17.94
C GLY A 713 -53.98 -27.72 -17.12
N CYS A 714 -52.69 -28.06 -17.09
CA CYS A 714 -52.17 -29.13 -16.23
C CYS A 714 -52.19 -28.78 -14.75
N GLN A 715 -52.16 -27.49 -14.42
CA GLN A 715 -52.33 -26.99 -13.05
C GLN A 715 -53.54 -26.06 -12.97
N SER A 716 -54.24 -26.07 -11.83
CA SER A 716 -55.37 -25.18 -11.62
C SER A 716 -54.89 -23.76 -11.34
N LYS A 717 -55.73 -22.76 -11.64
CA LYS A 717 -55.45 -21.35 -11.29
C LYS A 717 -55.25 -21.16 -9.78
N ASP A 718 -55.91 -21.98 -8.96
CA ASP A 718 -55.78 -21.99 -7.49
C ASP A 718 -54.46 -22.62 -6.99
N SER A 719 -53.66 -23.22 -7.88
CA SER A 719 -52.35 -23.81 -7.52
C SER A 719 -51.29 -22.75 -7.24
N TYR A 720 -51.57 -21.47 -7.52
CA TYR A 720 -50.67 -20.34 -7.31
C TYR A 720 -51.35 -19.25 -6.47
N ASP A 721 -50.67 -18.81 -5.40
CA ASP A 721 -51.14 -17.68 -4.61
C ASP A 721 -50.85 -16.37 -5.35
N SER A 722 -51.89 -15.79 -5.94
CA SER A 722 -51.78 -14.51 -6.64
C SER A 722 -51.46 -13.36 -5.69
N ASN A 723 -51.81 -13.45 -4.40
CA ASN A 723 -51.50 -12.41 -3.42
C ASN A 723 -49.99 -12.39 -3.13
N GLU A 724 -49.36 -13.56 -3.03
CA GLU A 724 -47.91 -13.65 -2.81
C GLU A 724 -47.12 -12.98 -3.94
N VAL A 725 -47.53 -13.21 -5.19
CA VAL A 725 -46.96 -12.57 -6.38
C VAL A 725 -47.17 -11.06 -6.37
N ILE A 726 -48.39 -10.59 -6.06
CA ILE A 726 -48.71 -9.16 -6.01
C ILE A 726 -47.91 -8.47 -4.89
N ASP A 727 -47.78 -9.11 -3.73
CA ASP A 727 -47.01 -8.60 -2.60
C ASP A 727 -45.51 -8.52 -2.94
N ALA A 728 -44.95 -9.52 -3.62
CA ALA A 728 -43.56 -9.50 -4.09
C ALA A 728 -43.33 -8.36 -5.09
N LEU A 729 -44.15 -8.25 -6.14
CA LEU A 729 -44.06 -7.18 -7.12
C LEU A 729 -44.23 -5.79 -6.48
N SER A 730 -45.15 -5.66 -5.51
CA SER A 730 -45.38 -4.40 -4.80
C SER A 730 -44.17 -3.98 -3.96
N ARG A 731 -43.49 -4.94 -3.31
CA ARG A 731 -42.23 -4.69 -2.60
C ARG A 731 -41.12 -4.26 -3.56
N ASP A 732 -40.96 -4.96 -4.68
CA ASP A 732 -39.92 -4.67 -5.67
C ASP A 732 -40.12 -3.29 -6.31
N ILE A 733 -41.36 -2.94 -6.66
CA ILE A 733 -41.71 -1.61 -7.21
C ILE A 733 -41.47 -0.51 -6.18
N ALA A 734 -41.87 -0.73 -4.92
CA ALA A 734 -41.65 0.25 -3.85
C ALA A 734 -40.15 0.47 -3.60
N ASP A 735 -39.36 -0.60 -3.60
CA ASP A 735 -37.91 -0.52 -3.47
C ASP A 735 -37.26 0.18 -4.67
N SER A 736 -37.63 -0.19 -5.91
CA SER A 736 -37.15 0.47 -7.14
C SER A 736 -37.45 1.97 -7.14
N THR A 737 -38.69 2.34 -6.78
CA THR A 737 -39.09 3.75 -6.67
C THR A 737 -38.26 4.50 -5.63
N ARG A 738 -38.06 3.91 -4.45
CA ARG A 738 -37.24 4.50 -3.38
C ARG A 738 -35.78 4.65 -3.84
N HIS A 739 -35.20 3.60 -4.42
CA HIS A 739 -33.82 3.59 -4.90
C HIS A 739 -33.58 4.71 -5.93
N MET A 740 -34.44 4.81 -6.93
CA MET A 740 -34.37 5.87 -7.95
C MET A 740 -34.48 7.29 -7.37
N LEU A 741 -35.34 7.50 -6.36
CA LEU A 741 -35.45 8.79 -5.68
C LEU A 741 -34.18 9.17 -4.92
N GLU A 742 -33.54 8.21 -4.23
CA GLU A 742 -32.29 8.48 -3.52
C GLU A 742 -31.12 8.74 -4.47
N LEU A 743 -31.01 7.98 -5.57
CA LEU A 743 -30.04 8.27 -6.63
C LEU A 743 -30.25 9.68 -7.20
N GLY A 744 -31.51 10.08 -7.46
CA GLY A 744 -31.82 11.44 -7.92
C GLY A 744 -31.42 12.54 -6.93
N ARG A 745 -31.63 12.31 -5.62
CA ARG A 745 -31.14 13.22 -4.57
C ARG A 745 -29.62 13.29 -4.56
N LEU A 746 -28.94 12.18 -4.79
CA LEU A 746 -27.49 12.11 -4.88
C LEU A 746 -26.98 12.97 -6.04
N THR A 747 -27.55 12.85 -7.24
CA THR A 747 -27.23 13.72 -8.40
C THR A 747 -27.34 15.19 -8.03
N SER A 748 -28.43 15.58 -7.37
CA SER A 748 -28.70 16.98 -7.03
C SER A 748 -27.66 17.57 -6.07
N LYS A 749 -27.11 16.76 -5.16
CA LYS A 749 -26.08 17.19 -4.21
C LYS A 749 -24.69 17.30 -4.86
N ILE A 750 -24.43 16.53 -5.92
CA ILE A 750 -23.12 16.45 -6.59
C ILE A 750 -22.99 17.42 -7.78
N ILE A 751 -24.10 17.88 -8.37
CA ILE A 751 -24.10 18.64 -9.63
C ILE A 751 -23.17 19.86 -9.69
N ASN A 752 -22.88 20.51 -8.56
CA ASN A 752 -22.00 21.68 -8.46
C ASN A 752 -20.69 21.39 -7.72
N LYS A 753 -20.31 20.12 -7.63
CA LYS A 753 -19.05 19.67 -7.01
C LYS A 753 -18.05 19.36 -8.12
N ASP A 754 -16.78 19.61 -7.82
CA ASP A 754 -15.61 19.35 -8.66
C ASP A 754 -14.53 18.54 -7.91
N ASP A 755 -14.86 18.12 -6.69
CA ASP A 755 -13.98 17.43 -5.76
C ASP A 755 -14.57 16.05 -5.40
N VAL A 756 -13.74 15.01 -5.57
CA VAL A 756 -14.13 13.61 -5.37
C VAL A 756 -14.30 13.28 -3.88
N ASP A 757 -13.55 13.92 -2.97
CA ASP A 757 -13.68 13.71 -1.52
C ASP A 757 -15.05 14.21 -1.05
N VAL A 758 -15.50 15.35 -1.59
CA VAL A 758 -16.82 15.89 -1.32
C VAL A 758 -17.91 14.95 -1.85
N ALA A 759 -17.73 14.38 -3.05
CA ALA A 759 -18.65 13.40 -3.60
C ALA A 759 -18.75 12.14 -2.71
N GLY A 760 -17.63 11.65 -2.17
CA GLY A 760 -17.62 10.50 -1.25
C GLY A 760 -18.44 10.72 0.01
N SER A 761 -18.31 11.89 0.64
CA SER A 761 -19.13 12.22 1.82
C SER A 761 -20.64 12.27 1.54
N VAL A 762 -21.03 12.62 0.31
CA VAL A 762 -22.43 12.63 -0.12
C VAL A 762 -22.92 11.20 -0.36
N THR A 763 -22.08 10.35 -0.95
CA THR A 763 -22.37 8.93 -1.19
C THR A 763 -22.56 8.17 0.12
N GLU A 764 -21.73 8.41 1.14
CA GLU A 764 -21.84 7.81 2.47
C GLU A 764 -23.24 7.99 3.09
N GLN A 765 -23.75 9.23 3.10
CA GLN A 765 -25.04 9.57 3.70
C GLN A 765 -26.22 8.78 3.10
N LEU A 766 -26.08 8.36 1.85
CA LEU A 766 -27.14 7.71 1.09
C LEU A 766 -26.94 6.19 1.02
N MET A 767 -25.71 5.69 1.20
CA MET A 767 -25.42 4.26 1.34
C MET A 767 -26.10 3.62 2.57
N GLN A 768 -26.56 4.44 3.53
CA GLN A 768 -27.40 4.01 4.66
C GLN A 768 -28.74 3.35 4.26
N ILE A 769 -29.18 3.46 3.01
CA ILE A 769 -30.37 2.71 2.57
C ILE A 769 -30.11 1.21 2.36
N TRP A 770 -28.84 0.81 2.30
CA TRP A 770 -28.40 -0.56 2.05
C TRP A 770 -27.68 -1.16 3.26
N ASN A 771 -28.15 -0.86 4.49
CA ASN A 771 -27.45 -1.10 5.76
C ASN A 771 -26.74 -2.46 5.93
N ASP A 772 -27.21 -3.51 5.25
CA ASP A 772 -26.70 -4.87 5.35
C ASP A 772 -25.65 -5.28 4.29
N GLU A 773 -25.47 -4.49 3.23
CA GLU A 773 -24.62 -4.83 2.09
C GLU A 773 -23.25 -4.13 2.22
N TYR A 774 -22.18 -4.88 1.95
CA TYR A 774 -20.86 -4.26 1.83
C TYR A 774 -20.79 -3.62 0.44
N SER A 775 -20.38 -2.36 0.37
CA SER A 775 -20.10 -1.68 -0.89
C SER A 775 -18.71 -1.08 -0.87
N PHE A 776 -18.08 -1.11 -2.03
CA PHE A 776 -16.81 -0.47 -2.29
C PHE A 776 -16.87 0.25 -3.63
N VAL A 777 -16.47 1.51 -3.65
CA VAL A 777 -16.40 2.34 -4.86
C VAL A 777 -15.01 2.94 -4.92
N GLY A 778 -14.20 2.49 -5.87
CA GLY A 778 -12.87 3.02 -6.14
C GLY A 778 -12.87 3.84 -7.42
N VAL A 779 -12.28 5.03 -7.39
CA VAL A 779 -12.12 5.93 -8.54
C VAL A 779 -10.63 6.18 -8.76
N THR A 780 -10.16 6.02 -9.99
CA THR A 780 -8.75 6.23 -10.33
C THR A 780 -8.52 7.72 -10.63
N GLU A 781 -7.65 8.36 -9.85
CA GLU A 781 -7.13 9.71 -10.07
C GLU A 781 -5.72 9.68 -10.70
N LYS A 782 -5.18 10.87 -11.03
CA LYS A 782 -3.82 11.02 -11.57
C LYS A 782 -2.76 10.39 -10.63
N ASN A 783 -1.63 9.96 -11.20
CA ASN A 783 -0.52 9.28 -10.49
C ASN A 783 -0.85 7.89 -9.92
N SER A 784 -1.80 7.15 -10.49
CA SER A 784 -2.25 5.83 -9.99
C SER A 784 -2.75 5.89 -8.54
N CYS A 785 -3.35 7.02 -8.16
CA CYS A 785 -4.05 7.14 -6.89
C CYS A 785 -5.44 6.56 -7.08
N ILE A 786 -5.79 5.51 -6.32
CA ILE A 786 -7.15 5.01 -6.27
C ILE A 786 -7.82 5.62 -5.07
N HIS A 787 -8.90 6.35 -5.30
CA HIS A 787 -9.71 6.97 -4.29
C HIS A 787 -10.89 6.05 -4.00
N ALA A 788 -10.87 5.35 -2.85
CA ALA A 788 -12.06 4.69 -2.34
C ALA A 788 -13.04 5.75 -1.79
N VAL A 789 -13.98 6.11 -2.65
CA VAL A 789 -15.07 7.03 -2.39
C VAL A 789 -15.99 6.49 -1.29
N TYR A 790 -16.09 5.15 -1.19
CA TYR A 790 -16.79 4.44 -0.13
C TYR A 790 -16.20 3.02 0.00
N ALA A 791 -16.01 2.53 1.23
CA ALA A 791 -15.58 1.16 1.49
C ALA A 791 -16.13 0.68 2.84
N GLY A 792 -17.12 -0.22 2.81
CA GLY A 792 -17.67 -0.82 4.02
C GLY A 792 -19.18 -1.04 4.00
N THR A 793 -19.75 -1.18 5.20
CA THR A 793 -21.19 -1.27 5.43
C THR A 793 -21.70 0.08 5.92
N ALA A 794 -23.02 0.29 5.94
CA ALA A 794 -23.55 1.55 6.46
C ALA A 794 -23.21 1.81 7.93
N GLU A 795 -22.99 0.76 8.72
CA GLU A 795 -22.61 0.86 10.14
C GLU A 795 -21.09 1.05 10.33
N SER A 796 -20.29 0.65 9.34
CA SER A 796 -18.83 0.74 9.38
C SER A 796 -18.29 0.96 7.97
N CYS A 797 -18.09 2.21 7.60
CA CYS A 797 -17.51 2.57 6.30
C CYS A 797 -16.31 3.51 6.47
N GLN A 798 -15.42 3.43 5.47
CA GLN A 798 -14.33 4.36 5.25
C GLN A 798 -14.66 5.17 4.00
N VAL A 799 -14.50 6.49 4.08
CA VAL A 799 -14.88 7.44 3.03
C VAL A 799 -13.70 8.36 2.77
N GLY A 800 -13.47 8.70 1.51
CA GLY A 800 -12.39 9.63 1.15
C GLY A 800 -10.98 9.02 1.28
N CYS A 801 -10.87 7.69 1.18
CA CYS A 801 -9.59 7.01 1.38
C CYS A 801 -8.79 6.96 0.08
N LYS A 802 -7.55 7.46 0.10
CA LYS A 802 -6.66 7.49 -1.08
C LYS A 802 -5.57 6.46 -0.96
N TYR A 803 -5.39 5.67 -2.02
CA TYR A 803 -4.46 4.57 -2.11
C TYR A 803 -3.47 4.87 -3.23
N TYR A 804 -2.29 5.35 -2.86
CA TYR A 804 -1.22 5.71 -3.79
C TYR A 804 -0.34 4.49 -4.12
N GLY A 805 0.15 4.39 -5.36
CA GLY A 805 1.06 3.31 -5.80
C GLY A 805 0.39 1.94 -6.01
N SER A 806 -0.91 1.82 -5.78
CA SER A 806 -1.69 0.63 -6.13
C SER A 806 -2.16 0.72 -7.57
N LYS A 807 -1.76 -0.24 -8.42
CA LYS A 807 -2.21 -0.31 -9.82
C LYS A 807 -3.71 -0.68 -9.95
N SER A 808 -4.30 -1.30 -8.93
CA SER A 808 -5.73 -1.66 -8.88
C SER A 808 -6.12 -2.05 -7.44
N LEU A 809 -7.16 -1.41 -6.88
CA LEU A 809 -7.68 -1.71 -5.55
C LEU A 809 -8.86 -2.67 -5.71
N ILE A 810 -8.72 -3.87 -5.15
CA ILE A 810 -9.84 -4.78 -4.88
C ILE A 810 -10.23 -4.61 -3.40
N PRO A 811 -11.49 -4.84 -3.03
CA PRO A 811 -11.89 -4.86 -1.62
C PRO A 811 -11.14 -5.94 -0.84
N ASP A 812 -11.22 -5.88 0.50
CA ASP A 812 -10.65 -6.90 1.37
C ASP A 812 -11.34 -8.25 1.13
N MET A 813 -10.80 -9.02 0.19
CA MET A 813 -11.37 -10.28 -0.25
C MET A 813 -11.47 -11.28 0.91
N GLU A 814 -10.58 -11.21 1.91
CA GLU A 814 -10.61 -12.15 3.04
C GLU A 814 -11.79 -11.92 3.96
N PHE A 815 -12.12 -10.66 4.24
CA PHE A 815 -13.35 -10.36 4.97
C PHE A 815 -14.59 -10.84 4.19
N LEU A 816 -14.57 -10.69 2.87
CA LEU A 816 -15.69 -11.05 2.01
C LEU A 816 -15.83 -12.56 1.79
N THR A 817 -14.72 -13.30 1.78
CA THR A 817 -14.67 -14.74 1.52
C THR A 817 -14.63 -15.60 2.79
N ASP A 818 -14.80 -15.00 3.97
CA ASP A 818 -14.93 -15.76 5.22
C ASP A 818 -16.10 -16.73 5.11
N SER A 819 -15.83 -18.03 5.23
CA SER A 819 -16.85 -19.09 5.21
C SER A 819 -17.85 -18.97 6.36
N LYS A 820 -17.48 -18.27 7.43
CA LYS A 820 -18.36 -17.90 8.55
C LYS A 820 -18.91 -16.48 8.41
N GLY A 821 -18.48 -15.75 7.39
CA GLY A 821 -18.92 -14.41 7.06
C GLY A 821 -20.36 -14.40 6.53
N PRO A 822 -21.00 -13.22 6.51
CA PRO A 822 -22.40 -13.11 6.15
C PRO A 822 -22.65 -13.10 4.63
N TYR A 823 -21.61 -12.91 3.81
CA TYR A 823 -21.75 -12.69 2.37
C TYR A 823 -21.62 -13.98 1.56
N LYS A 824 -22.44 -14.11 0.52
CA LYS A 824 -22.47 -15.29 -0.38
C LYS A 824 -21.93 -15.01 -1.77
N ILE A 825 -21.82 -13.75 -2.17
CA ILE A 825 -21.39 -13.34 -3.51
C ILE A 825 -20.90 -11.90 -3.50
N LEU A 826 -19.93 -11.61 -4.37
CA LEU A 826 -19.46 -10.26 -4.68
C LEU A 826 -19.81 -9.92 -6.13
N LEU A 827 -20.54 -8.84 -6.34
CA LEU A 827 -20.78 -8.27 -7.67
C LEU A 827 -19.73 -7.19 -7.94
N CYS A 828 -19.25 -7.12 -9.19
CA CYS A 828 -18.21 -6.23 -9.64
C CYS A 828 -18.56 -5.65 -11.01
N LYS A 829 -18.38 -4.33 -11.15
CA LYS A 829 -18.54 -3.63 -12.43
C LYS A 829 -17.54 -2.49 -12.53
N GLN A 830 -17.18 -2.16 -13.76
CA GLN A 830 -16.34 -1.01 -14.05
C GLN A 830 -17.13 0.30 -13.96
N ILE A 831 -16.47 1.34 -13.47
CA ILE A 831 -16.93 2.72 -13.57
C ILE A 831 -16.28 3.30 -14.83
N SER A 832 -17.10 3.61 -15.84
CA SER A 832 -16.65 4.08 -17.14
C SER A 832 -17.11 5.51 -17.39
N THR A 833 -16.26 6.32 -18.01
CA THR A 833 -16.53 7.71 -18.39
C THR A 833 -16.32 7.89 -19.89
N ALA A 834 -16.66 9.05 -20.43
CA ALA A 834 -16.39 9.35 -21.85
C ALA A 834 -14.88 9.31 -22.19
N GLU A 835 -14.01 9.46 -21.18
CA GLU A 835 -12.54 9.44 -21.34
C GLU A 835 -11.92 8.04 -21.14
N GLY A 836 -12.69 7.03 -20.72
CA GLY A 836 -12.23 5.65 -20.51
C GLY A 836 -12.59 5.09 -19.14
N SER A 837 -11.76 4.17 -18.61
CA SER A 837 -11.96 3.64 -17.25
C SER A 837 -11.67 4.70 -16.19
N ALA A 838 -12.66 4.95 -15.32
CA ALA A 838 -12.51 5.86 -14.19
C ALA A 838 -12.48 5.14 -12.83
N GLY A 839 -12.75 3.84 -12.77
CA GLY A 839 -12.76 3.13 -11.50
C GLY A 839 -13.49 1.79 -11.51
N LEU A 840 -13.83 1.32 -10.31
CA LEU A 840 -14.51 0.04 -10.06
C LEU A 840 -15.53 0.19 -8.94
N ILE A 841 -16.60 -0.57 -9.03
CA ILE A 841 -17.58 -0.74 -7.97
C ILE A 841 -17.71 -2.22 -7.64
N PHE A 842 -17.78 -2.50 -6.34
CA PHE A 842 -17.98 -3.84 -5.80
C PHE A 842 -19.09 -3.78 -4.75
N SER A 843 -19.99 -4.77 -4.74
CA SER A 843 -20.98 -4.93 -3.69
C SER A 843 -21.13 -6.39 -3.29
N ALA A 844 -21.03 -6.69 -1.99
CA ALA A 844 -21.20 -8.04 -1.47
C ALA A 844 -22.58 -8.22 -0.83
N TYR A 845 -23.21 -9.34 -1.14
CA TYR A 845 -24.60 -9.63 -0.78
C TYR A 845 -24.70 -10.84 0.13
N LYS A 846 -25.52 -10.74 1.18
CA LYS A 846 -25.88 -11.86 2.07
C LYS A 846 -26.87 -12.81 1.38
N ASP A 847 -27.83 -12.21 0.69
CA ASP A 847 -28.80 -12.88 -0.17
C ASP A 847 -28.89 -12.07 -1.46
N ILE A 848 -28.97 -12.79 -2.58
CA ILE A 848 -29.04 -12.17 -3.89
C ILE A 848 -30.28 -12.66 -4.62
N ASP A 849 -31.07 -11.71 -5.10
CA ASP A 849 -32.21 -11.93 -5.97
C ASP A 849 -32.08 -11.04 -7.22
N LEU A 850 -33.06 -11.10 -8.11
CA LEU A 850 -33.08 -10.27 -9.32
C LEU A 850 -33.07 -8.77 -8.99
N ARG A 851 -33.77 -8.34 -7.93
CA ARG A 851 -33.87 -6.93 -7.55
C ARG A 851 -32.56 -6.41 -6.98
N ALA A 852 -31.84 -7.19 -6.18
CA ALA A 852 -30.50 -6.89 -5.67
C ALA A 852 -29.49 -6.72 -6.80
N GLN A 853 -29.50 -7.61 -7.79
CA GLN A 853 -28.64 -7.45 -8.97
C GLN A 853 -29.03 -6.18 -9.76
N GLN A 854 -30.32 -5.91 -9.95
CA GLN A 854 -30.78 -4.69 -10.60
C GLN A 854 -30.35 -3.43 -9.83
N ARG A 855 -30.39 -3.42 -8.49
CA ARG A 855 -29.87 -2.31 -7.66
C ARG A 855 -28.39 -2.07 -7.91
N PHE A 856 -27.60 -3.13 -7.98
CA PHE A 856 -26.17 -3.02 -8.27
C PHE A 856 -25.91 -2.38 -9.63
N GLU A 857 -26.67 -2.78 -10.65
CA GLU A 857 -26.55 -2.24 -12.00
C GLU A 857 -26.99 -0.77 -12.08
N GLU A 858 -28.12 -0.42 -11.45
CA GLU A 858 -28.62 0.96 -11.29
C GLU A 858 -27.56 1.85 -10.62
N LEU A 859 -27.00 1.40 -9.50
CA LEU A 859 -25.95 2.10 -8.77
C LEU A 859 -24.66 2.23 -9.59
N SER A 860 -24.25 1.20 -10.32
CA SER A 860 -23.02 1.22 -11.13
C SER A 860 -23.10 2.22 -12.29
N LEU A 861 -24.24 2.24 -13.00
CA LEU A 861 -24.51 3.22 -14.07
C LEU A 861 -24.57 4.64 -13.51
N PHE A 862 -25.18 4.78 -12.35
CA PHE A 862 -25.24 6.04 -11.64
C PHE A 862 -23.83 6.54 -11.27
N MET A 863 -23.00 5.69 -10.67
CA MET A 863 -21.64 6.06 -10.25
C MET A 863 -20.77 6.45 -11.44
N SER A 864 -20.89 5.74 -12.56
CA SER A 864 -20.25 6.10 -13.83
C SER A 864 -20.64 7.50 -14.28
N SER A 865 -21.93 7.80 -14.32
CA SER A 865 -22.46 9.12 -14.71
C SER A 865 -22.02 10.23 -13.75
N MET A 866 -21.96 9.93 -12.46
CA MET A 866 -21.58 10.87 -11.41
C MET A 866 -20.10 11.26 -11.49
N ILE A 867 -19.22 10.29 -11.69
CA ILE A 867 -17.79 10.53 -11.85
C ILE A 867 -17.51 11.31 -13.15
N ASP A 868 -18.21 10.97 -14.24
CA ASP A 868 -18.10 11.71 -15.51
C ASP A 868 -18.51 13.19 -15.32
N LEU A 869 -19.58 13.45 -14.57
CA LEU A 869 -20.02 14.81 -14.24
C LEU A 869 -18.98 15.59 -13.42
N LEU A 870 -18.35 14.95 -12.42
CA LEU A 870 -17.31 15.57 -11.60
C LEU A 870 -16.07 15.94 -12.43
N ILE A 871 -15.62 15.04 -13.31
CA ILE A 871 -14.47 15.28 -14.20
C ILE A 871 -14.76 16.47 -15.11
N ASN A 872 -15.95 16.50 -15.72
CA ASN A 872 -16.39 17.60 -16.58
C ASN A 872 -16.48 18.94 -15.81
N ASN A 873 -17.04 18.95 -14.61
CA ASN A 873 -17.11 20.15 -13.77
C ASN A 873 -15.72 20.66 -13.39
N ARG A 874 -14.79 19.78 -13.05
CA ARG A 874 -13.41 20.15 -12.72
C ARG A 874 -12.70 20.78 -13.92
N ALA A 875 -12.89 20.22 -15.11
CA ALA A 875 -12.37 20.79 -16.35
C ALA A 875 -12.95 22.19 -16.63
N LEU A 876 -14.26 22.38 -16.41
CA LEU A 876 -14.92 23.68 -16.55
C LEU A 876 -14.38 24.73 -15.57
N VAL A 877 -14.21 24.36 -14.29
CA VAL A 877 -13.65 25.26 -13.27
C VAL A 877 -12.22 25.68 -13.62
N GLN A 878 -11.38 24.73 -14.06
CA GLN A 878 -10.01 25.02 -14.48
C GLN A 878 -9.96 25.93 -15.71
N ALA A 879 -10.76 25.64 -16.74
CA ALA A 879 -10.85 26.47 -17.94
C ALA A 879 -11.29 27.90 -17.60
N ASN A 880 -12.29 28.05 -16.71
CA ASN A 880 -12.72 29.35 -16.22
C ASN A 880 -11.62 30.11 -15.48
N SER A 881 -10.80 29.41 -14.67
CA SER A 881 -9.66 30.03 -13.98
C SER A 881 -8.61 30.54 -14.97
N VAL A 882 -8.23 29.72 -15.96
CA VAL A 882 -7.24 30.10 -16.99
C VAL A 882 -7.73 31.29 -17.81
N ILE A 883 -9.01 31.30 -18.23
CA ILE A 883 -9.62 32.42 -18.94
C ILE A 883 -9.57 33.70 -18.09
N ASN A 884 -9.83 33.59 -16.79
CA ASN A 884 -9.79 34.72 -15.87
C ASN A 884 -8.36 35.29 -15.73
N ASP A 885 -7.35 34.41 -15.67
CA ASP A 885 -5.94 34.81 -15.58
C ASP A 885 -5.45 35.49 -16.85
N ILE A 886 -5.78 34.94 -18.03
CA ILE A 886 -5.46 35.56 -19.34
C ILE A 886 -6.14 36.93 -19.46
N SER A 887 -7.35 37.09 -18.95
CA SER A 887 -8.06 38.38 -18.98
C SER A 887 -7.42 39.44 -18.06
N ARG A 888 -6.60 39.06 -17.07
CA ARG A 888 -6.08 39.95 -16.02
C ARG A 888 -4.60 40.26 -16.12
N LYS A 889 -3.83 39.53 -16.93
CA LYS A 889 -2.38 39.75 -17.09
C LYS A 889 -2.02 40.31 -18.47
N ASP A 890 -0.90 41.00 -18.56
CA ASP A 890 -0.27 41.40 -19.81
C ASP A 890 0.53 40.22 -20.38
N TYR A 891 0.28 39.88 -21.65
CA TYR A 891 0.83 38.66 -22.25
C TYR A 891 2.37 38.68 -22.35
N LEU A 892 2.96 39.87 -22.53
CA LEU A 892 4.39 40.02 -22.81
C LEU A 892 5.23 39.99 -21.53
N THR A 893 4.70 40.54 -20.44
CA THR A 893 5.44 40.75 -19.18
C THR A 893 5.02 39.83 -18.04
N GLY A 894 3.84 39.19 -18.13
CA GLY A 894 3.27 38.38 -17.05
C GLY A 894 2.76 39.19 -15.84
N LEU A 895 2.92 40.52 -15.87
CA LEU A 895 2.37 41.45 -14.87
C LEU A 895 0.86 41.60 -15.03
N TYR A 896 0.19 42.24 -14.08
CA TYR A 896 -1.21 42.58 -14.27
C TYR A 896 -1.39 43.53 -15.47
N ASN A 897 -2.47 43.37 -16.22
CA ASN A 897 -2.93 44.41 -17.13
C ASN A 897 -3.77 45.43 -16.35
N ARG A 898 -4.23 46.49 -17.01
CA ARG A 898 -5.03 47.55 -16.36
C ARG A 898 -6.25 47.04 -15.57
N ARG A 899 -6.94 46.02 -16.09
CA ARG A 899 -8.07 45.38 -15.42
C ARG A 899 -7.63 44.62 -14.17
N GLY A 900 -6.59 43.78 -14.31
CA GLY A 900 -6.03 43.02 -13.19
C GLY A 900 -5.49 43.91 -12.06
N PHE A 901 -4.82 45.01 -12.40
CA PHE A 901 -4.31 45.98 -11.44
C PHE A 901 -5.44 46.62 -10.62
N THR A 902 -6.52 47.02 -11.29
CA THR A 902 -7.67 47.65 -10.63
C THR A 902 -8.34 46.69 -9.63
N ASP A 903 -8.49 45.43 -10.02
CA ASP A 903 -9.06 44.39 -9.15
C ASP A 903 -8.16 44.10 -7.95
N ALA A 904 -6.84 43.97 -8.18
CA ALA A 904 -5.85 43.71 -7.13
C ALA A 904 -5.74 44.90 -6.15
N LEU A 905 -5.75 46.13 -6.66
CA LEU A 905 -5.68 47.34 -5.85
C LEU A 905 -6.92 47.50 -4.96
N LYS A 906 -8.12 47.23 -5.48
CA LYS A 906 -9.35 47.21 -4.67
C LYS A 906 -9.28 46.21 -3.52
N LYS A 907 -8.74 45.01 -3.77
CA LYS A 907 -8.53 43.99 -2.71
C LYS A 907 -7.50 44.43 -1.69
N MET A 908 -6.40 45.05 -2.13
CA MET A 908 -5.35 45.57 -1.25
C MET A 908 -5.87 46.67 -0.32
N ILE A 909 -6.70 47.57 -0.83
CA ILE A 909 -7.34 48.65 -0.06
C ILE A 909 -8.44 48.11 0.87
N GLY A 910 -9.23 47.13 0.40
CA GLY A 910 -10.29 46.50 1.18
C GLY A 910 -9.81 45.52 2.27
N ASN A 911 -8.50 45.26 2.35
CA ASN A 911 -7.94 44.45 3.44
C ASN A 911 -7.79 45.30 4.70
N ASN A 912 -8.49 44.91 5.77
CA ASN A 912 -8.49 45.61 7.06
C ASN A 912 -7.08 45.81 7.65
N GLU A 913 -6.13 44.91 7.36
CA GLU A 913 -4.74 45.03 7.83
C GLU A 913 -3.97 46.19 7.22
N ASN A 914 -4.43 46.70 6.07
CA ASN A 914 -3.83 47.83 5.36
C ASN A 914 -4.49 49.17 5.71
N SER A 915 -5.54 49.17 6.54
CA SER A 915 -6.17 50.41 7.00
C SER A 915 -5.15 51.29 7.74
N ALA A 916 -5.18 52.59 7.50
CA ALA A 916 -4.23 53.58 8.04
C ALA A 916 -2.75 53.39 7.62
N ARG A 917 -2.43 52.47 6.71
CA ARG A 917 -1.11 52.39 6.06
C ARG A 917 -1.00 53.39 4.92
N ILE A 918 0.22 53.72 4.52
CA ILE A 918 0.50 54.56 3.35
C ILE A 918 0.42 53.66 2.10
N LEU A 919 -0.41 54.05 1.14
CA LEU A 919 -0.45 53.51 -0.22
C LEU A 919 0.45 54.37 -1.10
N SER A 920 1.47 53.77 -1.69
CA SER A 920 2.37 54.41 -2.65
C SER A 920 2.09 53.86 -4.05
N LEU A 921 1.71 54.74 -4.97
CA LEU A 921 1.57 54.43 -6.39
C LEU A 921 2.79 54.94 -7.14
N ILE A 922 3.43 54.05 -7.89
CA ILE A 922 4.65 54.31 -8.64
C ILE A 922 4.32 54.15 -10.12
N SER A 923 4.33 55.25 -10.86
CA SER A 923 4.24 55.24 -12.32
C SER A 923 5.66 55.14 -12.89
N VAL A 924 5.89 54.20 -13.79
CA VAL A 924 7.18 53.91 -14.40
C VAL A 924 7.00 53.86 -15.91
N ASP A 925 7.80 54.61 -16.64
CA ASP A 925 7.77 54.66 -18.10
C ASP A 925 9.17 54.33 -18.66
N LEU A 926 9.21 53.42 -19.64
CA LEU A 926 10.44 53.06 -20.35
C LEU A 926 10.83 54.15 -21.36
N ASP A 927 11.99 54.77 -21.17
CA ASP A 927 12.43 55.86 -22.02
C ASP A 927 12.88 55.38 -23.41
N ASN A 928 12.50 56.16 -24.44
CA ASN A 928 12.93 55.97 -25.82
C ASN A 928 12.52 54.63 -26.48
N LEU A 929 11.50 53.93 -25.97
CA LEU A 929 11.02 52.66 -26.56
C LEU A 929 10.76 52.76 -28.08
N LYS A 930 10.20 53.87 -28.56
CA LYS A 930 10.00 54.10 -29.99
C LYS A 930 11.32 54.15 -30.78
N ILE A 931 12.34 54.82 -30.24
CA ILE A 931 13.67 54.92 -30.87
C ILE A 931 14.36 53.54 -30.86
N ILE A 932 14.18 52.78 -29.78
CA ILE A 932 14.66 51.39 -29.67
C ILE A 932 14.02 50.53 -30.76
N ASN A 933 12.69 50.57 -30.90
CA ASN A 933 11.97 49.81 -31.91
C ASN A 933 12.35 50.22 -33.34
N ASP A 934 12.44 51.53 -33.60
CA ASP A 934 12.73 52.06 -34.94
C ASP A 934 14.17 51.72 -35.40
N ASN A 935 15.13 51.58 -34.47
CA ASN A 935 16.54 51.31 -34.78
C ASN A 935 16.96 49.84 -34.63
N TYR A 936 16.34 49.09 -33.73
CA TYR A 936 16.77 47.73 -33.35
C TYR A 936 15.66 46.66 -33.47
N GLY A 937 14.46 47.05 -33.92
CA GLY A 937 13.34 46.15 -34.13
C GLY A 937 12.48 45.92 -32.88
N HIS A 938 11.24 45.45 -33.10
CA HIS A 938 10.27 45.22 -32.03
C HIS A 938 10.71 44.16 -31.03
N ASP A 939 11.44 43.14 -31.46
CA ASP A 939 11.96 42.10 -30.55
C ASP A 939 12.89 42.70 -29.48
N ALA A 940 13.75 43.66 -29.86
CA ALA A 940 14.63 44.37 -28.93
C ALA A 940 13.84 45.26 -27.95
N GLY A 941 12.75 45.87 -28.41
CA GLY A 941 11.82 46.59 -27.54
C GLY A 941 11.09 45.68 -26.55
N ASP A 942 10.67 44.49 -27.00
CA ASP A 942 10.05 43.47 -26.16
C ASP A 942 11.01 42.98 -25.07
N PHE A 943 12.30 42.82 -25.38
CA PHE A 943 13.34 42.53 -24.37
C PHE A 943 13.48 43.65 -23.35
N ALA A 944 13.52 44.92 -23.78
CA ALA A 944 13.59 46.06 -22.87
C ALA A 944 12.37 46.15 -21.94
N ILE A 945 11.17 45.89 -22.49
CA ILE A 945 9.91 45.84 -21.74
C ILE A 945 9.93 44.72 -20.67
N ARG A 946 10.40 43.52 -21.02
CA ARG A 946 10.53 42.40 -20.05
C ARG A 946 11.58 42.70 -18.99
N GLY A 947 12.69 43.35 -19.34
CA GLY A 947 13.72 43.80 -18.39
C GLY A 947 13.14 44.74 -17.33
N ILE A 948 12.40 45.77 -17.74
CA ILE A 948 11.70 46.68 -16.81
C ILE A 948 10.72 45.91 -15.94
N ALA A 949 9.92 45.01 -16.52
CA ALA A 949 8.96 44.22 -15.76
C ALA A 949 9.61 43.38 -14.65
N ARG A 950 10.77 42.77 -14.92
CA ARG A 950 11.56 42.03 -13.92
C ARG A 950 12.12 42.95 -12.85
N ALA A 951 12.71 44.08 -13.24
CA ALA A 951 13.30 45.05 -12.33
C ALA A 951 12.28 45.63 -11.34
N ILE A 952 11.11 46.07 -11.83
CA ILE A 952 10.07 46.61 -10.95
C ILE A 952 9.50 45.52 -10.03
N THR A 953 9.35 44.29 -10.51
CA THR A 953 8.86 43.16 -9.70
C THR A 953 9.83 42.82 -8.57
N ALA A 954 11.14 42.82 -8.84
CA ALA A 954 12.16 42.56 -7.84
C ALA A 954 12.20 43.63 -6.74
N ILE A 955 11.94 44.89 -7.10
CA ILE A 955 11.99 46.03 -6.17
C ILE A 955 10.71 46.15 -5.34
N VAL A 956 9.55 45.93 -5.98
CA VAL A 956 8.24 45.98 -5.33
C VAL A 956 8.04 44.78 -4.39
N GLY A 957 8.60 43.62 -4.73
CA GLY A 957 8.55 42.42 -3.91
C GLY A 957 7.16 41.78 -3.83
N LYS A 958 7.03 40.73 -2.99
CA LYS A 958 5.84 39.87 -2.93
C LYS A 958 4.58 40.55 -2.37
N THR A 959 4.72 41.68 -1.69
CA THR A 959 3.63 42.39 -1.00
C THR A 959 3.04 43.54 -1.81
N GLY A 960 3.64 43.90 -2.96
CA GLY A 960 3.14 44.94 -3.85
C GLY A 960 2.52 44.39 -5.14
N ILE A 961 1.88 45.27 -5.89
CA ILE A 961 1.19 44.94 -7.15
C ILE A 961 1.96 45.63 -8.28
N CYS A 962 2.35 44.88 -9.32
CA CYS A 962 2.96 45.44 -10.53
C CYS A 962 2.05 45.20 -11.74
N ALA A 963 1.93 46.20 -12.61
CA ALA A 963 1.12 46.13 -13.81
C ALA A 963 1.75 46.86 -15.00
N ARG A 964 1.41 46.42 -16.21
CA ARG A 964 1.66 47.14 -17.45
C ARG A 964 0.32 47.59 -18.04
N PHE A 965 0.14 48.89 -18.23
CA PHE A 965 -1.11 49.43 -18.77
C PHE A 965 -1.14 49.43 -20.30
N GLY A 966 0.04 49.43 -20.93
CA GLY A 966 0.24 49.29 -22.37
C GLY A 966 1.52 50.01 -22.81
N GLY A 967 2.06 49.65 -23.99
CA GLY A 967 3.26 50.31 -24.52
C GLY A 967 4.47 50.21 -23.58
N ASP A 968 5.03 51.37 -23.21
CA ASP A 968 6.13 51.59 -22.28
C ASP A 968 5.67 51.88 -20.83
N GLU A 969 4.36 51.88 -20.54
CA GLU A 969 3.80 52.33 -19.26
C GLU A 969 3.54 51.20 -18.25
N PHE A 970 4.12 51.34 -17.07
CA PHE A 970 3.98 50.45 -15.92
C PHE A 970 3.50 51.20 -14.68
N VAL A 971 2.78 50.47 -13.83
CA VAL A 971 2.24 51.01 -12.58
C VAL A 971 2.45 49.99 -11.47
N CYS A 972 2.98 50.45 -10.35
CA CYS A 972 3.14 49.64 -9.15
C CYS A 972 2.37 50.24 -7.98
N ALA A 973 1.89 49.39 -7.07
CA ALA A 973 1.25 49.79 -5.82
C ALA A 973 1.88 49.04 -4.64
N ILE A 974 2.29 49.78 -3.62
CA ILE A 974 2.89 49.22 -2.39
C ILE A 974 2.15 49.81 -1.19
N THR A 975 1.99 49.01 -0.14
CA THR A 975 1.53 49.50 1.17
C THR A 975 2.64 49.41 2.20
N GLY A 976 2.76 50.41 3.07
CA GLY A 976 3.80 50.45 4.07
C GLY A 976 3.58 51.49 5.17
N ASN A 977 4.53 51.57 6.09
CA ASN A 977 4.50 52.49 7.23
C ASN A 977 5.41 53.72 7.03
N ARG A 978 5.96 53.89 5.82
CA ARG A 978 6.90 54.96 5.47
C ARG A 978 6.54 55.54 4.10
N TRP A 979 6.81 56.84 3.94
CA TRP A 979 6.69 57.56 2.68
C TRP A 979 7.89 57.22 1.79
N LEU A 980 7.63 56.74 0.58
CA LEU A 980 8.61 56.35 -0.43
C LEU A 980 8.99 57.50 -1.37
N ALA A 981 8.19 58.57 -1.46
CA ALA A 981 8.48 59.73 -2.31
C ALA A 981 9.86 60.36 -2.03
N PRO A 982 10.36 60.47 -0.78
CA PRO A 982 11.74 60.92 -0.51
C PRO A 982 12.83 59.96 -1.01
N GLU A 983 12.50 58.68 -1.21
CA GLU A 983 13.42 57.64 -1.70
C GLU A 983 13.33 57.44 -3.22
N ARG A 984 12.59 58.29 -3.93
CA ARG A 984 12.39 58.19 -5.40
C ARG A 984 13.71 57.97 -6.15
N ASP A 985 14.72 58.80 -5.92
CA ASP A 985 16.00 58.68 -6.65
C ASP A 985 16.75 57.38 -6.29
N ASN A 986 16.58 56.85 -5.08
CA ASN A 986 17.14 55.55 -4.67
C ASN A 986 16.43 54.40 -5.40
N ILE A 987 15.09 54.44 -5.47
CA ILE A 987 14.30 53.45 -6.22
C ILE A 987 14.68 53.47 -7.70
N ARG A 988 14.89 54.66 -8.29
CA ARG A 988 15.38 54.79 -9.67
C ARG A 988 16.76 54.12 -9.85
N SER A 989 17.70 54.39 -8.94
CA SER A 989 19.03 53.78 -8.97
C SER A 989 18.94 52.26 -8.87
N ARG A 990 18.07 51.73 -8.00
CA ARG A 990 17.90 50.28 -7.85
C ARG A 990 17.29 49.62 -9.09
N ILE A 991 16.36 50.29 -9.79
CA ILE A 991 15.84 49.81 -11.08
C ILE A 991 16.99 49.74 -12.08
N HIS A 992 17.78 50.81 -12.17
CA HIS A 992 18.93 50.88 -13.07
C HIS A 992 19.98 49.79 -12.76
N ASP A 993 20.37 49.64 -11.50
CA ASP A 993 21.32 48.62 -11.06
C ASP A 993 20.81 47.20 -11.37
N HIS A 994 19.51 46.96 -11.25
CA HIS A 994 18.92 45.67 -11.61
C HIS A 994 18.99 45.40 -13.12
N LEU A 995 18.73 46.42 -13.95
CA LEU A 995 18.82 46.31 -15.41
C LEU A 995 20.26 46.14 -15.88
N GLU A 996 21.23 46.84 -15.26
CA GLU A 996 22.66 46.68 -15.59
C GLU A 996 23.20 45.29 -15.25
N ASN A 997 22.61 44.61 -14.27
CA ASN A 997 22.99 43.26 -13.85
C ASN A 997 22.12 42.15 -14.47
N ASP A 998 21.07 42.48 -15.23
CA ASP A 998 20.24 41.51 -15.94
C ASP A 998 20.97 41.03 -17.21
N THR A 999 21.25 39.73 -17.28
CA THR A 999 22.03 39.12 -18.36
C THR A 999 21.40 39.27 -19.75
N GLU A 1000 20.06 39.33 -19.84
CA GLU A 1000 19.38 39.60 -21.13
C GLU A 1000 19.53 41.07 -21.50
N CYS A 1001 19.42 41.99 -20.52
CA CYS A 1001 19.59 43.42 -20.76
C CYS A 1001 21.05 43.81 -21.10
N GLN A 1002 22.04 43.15 -20.52
CA GLN A 1002 23.46 43.35 -20.84
C GLN A 1002 23.81 43.01 -22.31
N SER A 1003 23.04 42.12 -22.93
CA SER A 1003 23.24 41.72 -24.33
C SER A 1003 22.70 42.75 -25.34
N LEU A 1004 21.97 43.76 -24.88
CA LEU A 1004 21.37 44.79 -25.73
C LEU A 1004 22.42 45.85 -26.12
N PRO A 1005 22.42 46.34 -27.37
CA PRO A 1005 23.37 47.34 -27.84
C PRO A 1005 23.08 48.77 -27.33
N PHE A 1006 22.14 48.94 -26.39
CA PHE A 1006 21.69 50.21 -25.82
C PHE A 1006 21.36 50.02 -24.34
N LYS A 1007 21.43 51.11 -23.56
CA LYS A 1007 21.00 51.09 -22.15
C LYS A 1007 19.50 51.24 -22.03
N VAL A 1008 18.90 50.45 -21.14
CA VAL A 1008 17.49 50.52 -20.78
C VAL A 1008 17.36 51.48 -19.60
N VAL A 1009 16.63 52.58 -19.79
CA VAL A 1009 16.43 53.62 -18.77
C VAL A 1009 14.94 53.84 -18.57
N SER A 1010 14.54 54.15 -17.35
CA SER A 1010 13.14 54.45 -17.02
C SER A 1010 12.99 55.76 -16.25
N SER A 1011 11.90 56.44 -16.53
CA SER A 1011 11.43 57.61 -15.77
C SER A 1011 10.40 57.17 -14.74
N ILE A 1012 10.45 57.75 -13.53
CA ILE A 1012 9.57 57.33 -12.43
C ILE A 1012 8.88 58.51 -11.73
N GLY A 1013 7.66 58.26 -11.26
CA GLY A 1013 6.88 59.20 -10.46
C GLY A 1013 6.16 58.47 -9.33
N ILE A 1014 6.15 59.06 -8.13
CA ILE A 1014 5.58 58.45 -6.94
C ILE A 1014 4.52 59.40 -6.36
N SER A 1015 3.30 58.93 -6.20
CA SER A 1015 2.29 59.61 -5.39
C SER A 1015 1.78 58.72 -4.27
N GLU A 1016 1.51 59.31 -3.11
CA GLU A 1016 1.27 58.56 -1.88
C GLU A 1016 0.13 59.17 -1.06
N HIS A 1017 -0.65 58.32 -0.40
CA HIS A 1017 -1.72 58.75 0.50
C HIS A 1017 -1.96 57.69 1.57
N ILE A 1018 -2.47 58.11 2.73
CA ILE A 1018 -2.92 57.18 3.78
C ILE A 1018 -4.21 56.50 3.32
N ILE A 1019 -4.34 55.20 3.57
CA ILE A 1019 -5.57 54.45 3.27
C ILE A 1019 -6.63 54.83 4.31
N ASP A 1020 -7.48 55.79 3.95
CA ASP A 1020 -8.63 56.30 4.70
C ASP A 1020 -9.80 56.67 3.76
N ASP A 1021 -10.89 57.20 4.32
CA ASP A 1021 -12.11 57.56 3.59
C ASP A 1021 -11.93 58.72 2.59
N THR A 1022 -10.77 59.42 2.63
CA THR A 1022 -10.45 60.52 1.72
C THR A 1022 -9.59 60.09 0.53
N LEU A 1023 -9.14 58.83 0.50
CA LEU A 1023 -8.31 58.28 -0.56
C LEU A 1023 -9.00 58.34 -1.94
N ASN A 1024 -8.41 59.10 -2.88
CA ASN A 1024 -8.85 59.15 -4.27
C ASN A 1024 -7.80 58.55 -5.20
N ILE A 1025 -8.01 57.29 -5.60
CA ILE A 1025 -7.09 56.53 -6.46
C ILE A 1025 -6.83 57.25 -7.80
N ASN A 1026 -7.85 57.85 -8.41
CA ASN A 1026 -7.70 58.52 -9.72
C ASN A 1026 -6.83 59.77 -9.61
N LEU A 1027 -6.95 60.51 -8.50
CA LEU A 1027 -6.08 61.66 -8.23
C LEU A 1027 -4.63 61.19 -8.01
N LEU A 1028 -4.45 60.14 -7.21
CA LEU A 1028 -3.14 59.59 -6.87
C LEU A 1028 -2.39 59.07 -8.10
N MET A 1029 -3.08 58.33 -8.97
CA MET A 1029 -2.54 57.89 -10.27
C MET A 1029 -2.11 59.09 -11.14
N ARG A 1030 -2.97 60.11 -11.25
CA ARG A 1030 -2.68 61.30 -12.07
C ARG A 1030 -1.47 62.07 -11.56
N GLU A 1031 -1.30 62.16 -10.25
CA GLU A 1031 -0.13 62.81 -9.63
C GLU A 1031 1.15 62.01 -9.87
N ALA A 1032 1.09 60.68 -9.74
CA ALA A 1032 2.23 59.81 -10.04
C ALA A 1032 2.65 59.95 -11.51
N ASP A 1033 1.70 59.94 -12.44
CA ASP A 1033 1.97 60.16 -13.88
C ASP A 1033 2.56 61.56 -14.13
N THR A 1034 2.04 62.59 -13.48
CA THR A 1034 2.55 63.97 -13.64
C THR A 1034 4.00 64.08 -13.19
N GLN A 1035 4.36 63.42 -12.08
CA GLN A 1035 5.74 63.38 -11.59
C GLN A 1035 6.66 62.57 -12.50
N MET A 1036 6.18 61.43 -13.02
CA MET A 1036 6.91 60.61 -13.98
C MET A 1036 7.21 61.40 -15.27
N TYR A 1037 6.23 62.14 -15.79
CA TYR A 1037 6.44 63.02 -16.94
C TYR A 1037 7.45 64.14 -16.67
N ALA A 1038 7.47 64.70 -15.45
CA ALA A 1038 8.47 65.70 -15.06
C ALA A 1038 9.89 65.09 -14.98
N ASP A 1039 10.02 63.86 -14.46
CA ASP A 1039 11.27 63.09 -14.44
C ASP A 1039 11.77 62.88 -15.89
N LYS A 1040 10.87 62.43 -16.78
CA LYS A 1040 11.15 62.20 -18.21
C LYS A 1040 11.59 63.46 -18.96
N GLN A 1041 11.04 64.63 -18.63
CA GLN A 1041 11.48 65.89 -19.23
C GLN A 1041 12.85 66.34 -18.74
N SER A 1042 13.20 66.06 -17.48
CA SER A 1042 14.50 66.44 -16.91
C SER A 1042 15.69 65.71 -17.55
N HIS A 1043 15.43 64.56 -18.18
CA HIS A 1043 16.46 63.72 -18.82
C HIS A 1043 16.58 63.93 -20.34
N LYS A 1044 15.65 64.66 -20.98
CA LYS A 1044 15.65 64.94 -22.44
C LYS A 1044 16.84 65.79 -22.95
N THR A 1045 17.73 66.28 -22.06
CA THR A 1045 18.88 67.13 -22.43
C THR A 1045 20.23 66.39 -22.46
N LYS A 1046 20.28 65.06 -22.24
CA LYS A 1046 21.50 64.25 -22.38
C LYS A 1046 21.39 63.28 -23.57
N SER A 1047 22.45 63.21 -24.37
CA SER A 1047 22.59 62.33 -25.56
C SER A 1047 22.45 60.85 -25.17
N ILE A 1048 21.81 60.04 -26.01
CA ILE A 1048 21.63 58.58 -25.85
C ILE A 1048 22.97 57.84 -25.71
N PHE A 1049 24.09 58.48 -26.07
CA PHE A 1049 25.44 57.93 -25.97
C PHE A 1049 26.19 58.28 -24.67
N ASP A 1050 25.63 59.13 -23.80
CA ASP A 1050 26.31 59.64 -22.59
C ASP A 1050 25.62 59.28 -21.26
N LEU A 1051 24.72 58.29 -21.25
CA LEU A 1051 24.10 57.75 -20.03
C LEU A 1051 24.32 56.25 -19.91
#